data_AF-A0AAT9GVL7-F1
#
_entry.id   AF-A0AAT9GVL7-F1
#
_cell.length_a   1.000
_cell.length_b   1.000
_cell.length_c   1.000
_cell.angle_alpha   90.00
_cell.angle_beta   90.00
_cell.angle_gamma   90.00
#
_symmetry.space_group_name_H-M   'P 1'
#
loop_
_entity.id
_entity.type
_entity.pdbx_description
1 polymer ?
#
loop_
_entity_poly.entity_id
_entity_poly.type
_entity_poly.pdbx_seq_one_letter_code
_entity_poly.pdbx_strand_id
1 'polypeptide(L)'
;MRGKLLIPEGKVKFVDENSVKNLKDKVVQLLTVFAELSCEICKYKGIDVYADLLSFIFKAPMLLSHAPAIGGKYLSTAYEYFFTYVVTRHCEDYSFKQIDELMEKLEENRKSLSRITQYISSLRDIYEALLYTPADTRPGFNITSLASHLELTSIVLWLSQPYSVDLNYLRVSALLHDIGKLFDPTEHVKQSAEILDEVLKNLPDDNCVKEDLKNVKRLVEQHHFDNILADADRLASATDRLSNLVFQGLDKYNPSVKECYKMTAKDGIKCLEEKLGKDGYEKLSILLFKYLLSVLVPPSDTPPYDIFKVEKTNVSLQKPTLGKPLGYLVYTDFPGIQKFISSFPQLRDMAFASLLVDFLTTVATFIVLDQKFYKKTGNKSRLPAEALLSGYGGHSYIVVRSELSPNDIKDAVKDLGKEFDISLKSYVVEFVYENYIKNFKEVSEEIMKQTRERYIVDLNEKVYSLGLHRVCTSCGIRPASHIDVEDELCDRCYKVRQLSKSRAFISRANTTYLVGQIDITPLDFMKKAKLYENETYYAMEFIAGYRNLEDTTYVAFIKADGNYGGEIFKYSITFSDYIDRSFRLDYGVKKAFYDTIVELANQGNNLNKLENPYYDLASRILAGVLYIGGDDILMLAPAVIALPFAVKMFKRAEENTGFTFKVGVLVTKPDHPVQFAIRAVDELMEEAKIDAKALKTNPLSSISCLTFESSLATDGAIRRIIDEEKNFLLVKNKLQDVEEILKITGYIDFSFPVSLYNNKNDGKKKTREILHYIDYIVQYALQENEFLSTLAYILRYRFRVEDPKEKEFLTFLLRKYGENDSLSSASAYYKDRLPLLDYFFMLKTFRLGVGT
;
A
#
# COMPACT_ATOMS: atom_id res chain seq x y z
N MET A 1 -21.61 -8.79 -21.16
CA MET A 1 -21.26 -8.99 -19.71
C MET A 1 -19.75 -9.14 -19.51
N ARG A 2 -19.10 -8.28 -18.72
CA ARG A 2 -17.67 -8.42 -18.35
C ARG A 2 -17.43 -8.08 -16.87
N GLY A 3 -16.86 -9.01 -16.11
CA GLY A 3 -16.63 -8.80 -14.68
C GLY A 3 -15.39 -9.53 -14.20
N LYS A 4 -14.62 -8.87 -13.32
CA LYS A 4 -13.40 -9.40 -12.73
C LYS A 4 -13.71 -10.00 -11.36
N LEU A 5 -13.22 -11.21 -11.10
CA LEU A 5 -13.29 -11.82 -9.77
C LEU A 5 -12.28 -11.16 -8.82
N LEU A 6 -12.76 -10.59 -7.72
CA LEU A 6 -11.94 -9.95 -6.69
C LEU A 6 -11.68 -10.91 -5.53
N ILE A 7 -10.42 -11.01 -5.11
CA ILE A 7 -9.91 -11.91 -4.08
C ILE A 7 -9.19 -11.08 -3.01
N PRO A 8 -9.53 -11.19 -1.71
CA PRO A 8 -10.17 -12.35 -1.06
C PRO A 8 -11.70 -12.34 -0.93
N GLU A 9 -12.40 -11.30 -1.40
CA GLU A 9 -13.85 -11.13 -1.18
C GLU A 9 -14.70 -12.23 -1.83
N GLY A 10 -14.21 -12.78 -2.94
CA GLY A 10 -14.96 -13.77 -3.72
C GLY A 10 -16.19 -13.18 -4.40
N LYS A 11 -16.07 -11.97 -4.93
CA LYS A 11 -17.15 -11.26 -5.63
C LYS A 11 -16.70 -10.83 -7.02
N VAL A 12 -17.61 -10.82 -7.98
CA VAL A 12 -17.33 -10.31 -9.32
C VAL A 12 -17.70 -8.83 -9.40
N LYS A 13 -16.72 -7.97 -9.67
CA LYS A 13 -16.97 -6.57 -9.99
C LYS A 13 -17.17 -6.44 -11.50
N PHE A 14 -18.41 -6.15 -11.90
CA PHE A 14 -18.74 -5.85 -13.29
C PHE A 14 -18.30 -4.43 -13.65
N VAL A 15 -17.84 -4.26 -14.90
CA VAL A 15 -17.40 -2.96 -15.41
C VAL A 15 -18.61 -2.03 -15.58
N ASP A 16 -18.46 -0.76 -15.15
CA ASP A 16 -19.42 0.30 -15.45
C ASP A 16 -19.13 0.88 -16.84
N GLU A 17 -19.92 0.45 -17.82
CA GLU A 17 -19.78 0.83 -19.23
C GLU A 17 -19.92 2.35 -19.47
N ASN A 18 -20.73 3.06 -18.66
CA ASN A 18 -20.90 4.50 -18.81
C ASN A 18 -19.66 5.25 -18.30
N SER A 19 -19.14 4.82 -17.15
CA SER A 19 -17.92 5.39 -16.59
C SER A 19 -16.74 5.22 -17.55
N VAL A 20 -16.55 4.01 -18.11
CA VAL A 20 -15.40 3.74 -18.98
C VAL A 20 -15.47 4.47 -20.32
N LYS A 21 -16.66 4.63 -20.93
CA LYS A 21 -16.80 5.40 -22.18
C LYS A 21 -16.31 6.85 -22.03
N ASN A 22 -16.55 7.47 -20.87
CA ASN A 22 -16.11 8.84 -20.58
C ASN A 22 -14.60 8.95 -20.34
N LEU A 23 -13.87 7.83 -20.27
CA LEU A 23 -12.41 7.83 -20.07
C LEU A 23 -11.61 7.94 -21.38
N LYS A 24 -12.22 7.74 -22.55
CA LYS A 24 -11.50 7.70 -23.83
C LYS A 24 -10.69 8.99 -24.05
N ASP A 25 -11.34 10.14 -23.86
CA ASP A 25 -10.71 11.46 -24.01
C ASP A 25 -9.56 11.65 -23.01
N LYS A 26 -9.71 11.18 -21.77
CA LYS A 26 -8.65 11.24 -20.75
C LYS A 26 -7.46 10.37 -21.14
N VAL A 27 -7.69 9.18 -21.70
CA VAL A 27 -6.62 8.29 -22.20
C VAL A 27 -5.87 8.98 -23.34
N VAL A 28 -6.59 9.46 -24.36
CA VAL A 28 -5.99 10.16 -25.51
C VAL A 28 -5.19 11.37 -25.05
N GLN A 29 -5.75 12.19 -24.15
CA GLN A 29 -5.07 13.35 -23.61
C GLN A 29 -3.78 12.97 -22.87
N LEU A 30 -3.83 11.96 -21.99
CA LEU A 30 -2.67 11.53 -21.22
C LEU A 30 -1.56 10.97 -22.13
N LEU A 31 -1.91 10.15 -23.11
CA LEU A 31 -0.96 9.59 -24.08
C LEU A 31 -0.31 10.70 -24.92
N THR A 32 -1.09 11.69 -25.35
CA THR A 32 -0.57 12.85 -26.10
C THR A 32 0.43 13.65 -25.25
N VAL A 33 0.09 13.94 -24.00
CA VAL A 33 0.96 14.67 -23.06
C VAL A 33 2.25 13.90 -22.80
N PHE A 34 2.18 12.58 -22.62
CA PHE A 34 3.38 11.76 -22.43
C PHE A 34 4.29 11.79 -23.65
N ALA A 35 3.73 11.79 -24.87
CA ALA A 35 4.50 11.91 -26.10
C ALA A 35 5.19 13.28 -26.22
N GLU A 36 4.49 14.39 -25.90
CA GLU A 36 5.10 15.72 -25.84
C GLU A 36 6.22 15.79 -24.80
N LEU A 37 5.93 15.35 -23.57
CA LEU A 37 6.88 15.37 -22.46
C LEU A 37 8.13 14.53 -22.76
N SER A 38 7.98 13.40 -23.44
CA SER A 38 9.11 12.55 -23.83
C SER A 38 10.11 13.28 -24.72
N CYS A 39 9.63 14.12 -25.64
CA CYS A 39 10.47 14.91 -26.53
C CYS A 39 11.12 16.10 -25.85
N GLU A 40 10.44 16.70 -24.86
CA GLU A 40 11.00 17.76 -24.03
C GLU A 40 12.15 17.27 -23.14
N ILE A 41 12.01 16.06 -22.60
CA ILE A 41 13.02 15.46 -21.72
C ILE A 41 14.21 14.97 -22.54
N CYS A 42 13.98 14.18 -23.59
CA CYS A 42 15.05 13.58 -24.38
C CYS A 42 14.69 13.46 -25.86
N LYS A 43 14.85 14.54 -26.63
CA LYS A 43 14.48 14.56 -28.07
C LYS A 43 15.05 13.39 -28.89
N TYR A 44 16.31 12.98 -28.64
CA TYR A 44 16.98 11.89 -29.38
C TYR A 44 16.60 10.48 -28.93
N LYS A 45 15.97 10.36 -27.75
CA LYS A 45 15.56 9.12 -27.10
C LYS A 45 14.08 9.18 -26.69
N GLY A 46 13.29 9.93 -27.46
CA GLY A 46 11.91 10.24 -27.12
C GLY A 46 11.07 8.98 -26.95
N ILE A 47 11.23 7.99 -27.84
CA ILE A 47 10.48 6.75 -27.76
C ILE A 47 10.86 5.90 -26.54
N ASP A 48 12.13 5.94 -26.11
CA ASP A 48 12.61 5.27 -24.90
C ASP A 48 11.97 5.88 -23.65
N VAL A 49 11.93 7.23 -23.58
CA VAL A 49 11.28 7.98 -22.49
C VAL A 49 9.77 7.76 -22.52
N TYR A 50 9.15 7.75 -23.71
CA TYR A 50 7.72 7.53 -23.86
C TYR A 50 7.29 6.13 -23.38
N ALA A 51 8.03 5.08 -23.73
CA ALA A 51 7.78 3.72 -23.24
C ALA A 51 7.81 3.65 -21.70
N ASP A 52 8.76 4.34 -21.09
CA ASP A 52 8.90 4.42 -19.64
C ASP A 52 7.79 5.27 -18.98
N LEU A 53 7.38 6.39 -19.59
CA LEU A 53 6.24 7.19 -19.14
C LEU A 53 4.92 6.41 -19.20
N LEU A 54 4.69 5.61 -20.25
CA LEU A 54 3.49 4.76 -20.33
C LEU A 54 3.38 3.78 -19.16
N SER A 55 4.52 3.28 -18.69
CA SER A 55 4.55 2.39 -17.52
C SER A 55 4.02 3.05 -16.25
N PHE A 56 3.97 4.39 -16.17
CA PHE A 56 3.43 5.13 -15.02
C PHE A 56 1.92 4.87 -14.85
N ILE A 57 1.19 4.61 -15.94
CA ILE A 57 -0.23 4.28 -15.88
C ILE A 57 -0.41 2.98 -15.10
N PHE A 58 0.41 1.97 -15.38
CA PHE A 58 0.30 0.64 -14.80
C PHE A 58 0.95 0.55 -13.41
N LYS A 59 2.01 1.34 -13.19
CA LYS A 59 2.66 1.54 -11.88
C LYS A 59 2.05 2.70 -11.08
N ALA A 60 0.84 3.14 -11.41
CA ALA A 60 0.16 4.22 -10.70
C ALA A 60 0.12 4.02 -9.18
N PRO A 61 -0.07 2.82 -8.60
CA PRO A 61 0.00 2.65 -7.15
C PRO A 61 1.34 3.08 -6.53
N MET A 62 2.45 2.92 -7.26
CA MET A 62 3.78 3.35 -6.82
C MET A 62 3.91 4.87 -6.90
N LEU A 63 3.40 5.45 -7.99
CA LEU A 63 3.51 6.88 -8.29
C LEU A 63 2.59 7.73 -7.41
N LEU A 64 1.37 7.25 -7.21
CA LEU A 64 0.34 7.90 -6.42
C LEU A 64 0.67 7.70 -4.95
N SER A 65 1.22 8.75 -4.34
CA SER A 65 1.40 8.81 -2.89
C SER A 65 0.03 8.81 -2.16
N HIS A 66 0.04 8.79 -0.83
CA HIS A 66 -1.16 8.92 0.00
C HIS A 66 -1.96 10.21 -0.24
N ALA A 67 -1.32 11.24 -0.82
CA ALA A 67 -2.01 12.38 -1.39
C ALA A 67 -1.25 12.90 -2.63
N PRO A 68 -1.93 13.37 -3.69
CA PRO A 68 -1.29 13.96 -4.85
C PRO A 68 -0.39 15.14 -4.48
N ALA A 69 0.90 15.06 -4.81
CA ALA A 69 1.84 16.16 -4.65
C ALA A 69 1.83 17.03 -5.92
N ILE A 70 1.57 18.33 -5.77
CA ILE A 70 1.59 19.30 -6.88
C ILE A 70 2.79 20.24 -6.81
N GLY A 71 3.53 20.22 -5.69
CA GLY A 71 4.72 21.03 -5.47
C GLY A 71 5.47 20.61 -4.20
N GLY A 72 6.60 21.24 -3.94
CA GLY A 72 7.49 20.96 -2.80
C GLY A 72 8.92 21.28 -3.20
N LYS A 73 9.93 21.21 -2.33
CA LYS A 73 11.36 21.38 -2.68
C LYS A 73 12.10 20.06 -2.92
N TYR A 74 11.69 19.00 -2.25
CA TYR A 74 12.36 17.69 -2.26
C TYR A 74 11.41 16.60 -2.77
N LEU A 75 11.97 15.43 -3.10
CA LEU A 75 11.19 14.23 -3.42
C LEU A 75 10.70 13.58 -2.12
N SER A 76 9.42 13.24 -2.06
CA SER A 76 8.73 12.90 -0.81
C SER A 76 8.66 11.39 -0.53
N THR A 77 8.75 10.55 -1.56
CA THR A 77 8.67 9.09 -1.47
C THR A 77 9.77 8.42 -2.28
N ALA A 78 10.13 7.17 -1.94
CA ALA A 78 11.14 6.41 -2.68
C ALA A 78 10.76 6.23 -4.16
N TYR A 79 9.47 6.06 -4.46
CA TYR A 79 9.03 5.85 -5.85
C TYR A 79 9.12 7.11 -6.70
N GLU A 80 9.01 8.31 -6.13
CA GLU A 80 9.29 9.52 -6.89
C GLU A 80 10.76 9.55 -7.37
N TYR A 81 11.72 9.01 -6.58
CA TYR A 81 13.11 8.83 -7.03
C TYR A 81 13.21 7.80 -8.17
N PHE A 82 12.49 6.67 -8.07
CA PHE A 82 12.42 5.67 -9.14
C PHE A 82 11.90 6.28 -10.44
N PHE A 83 10.77 6.96 -10.40
CA PHE A 83 10.17 7.57 -11.58
C PHE A 83 11.00 8.70 -12.16
N THR A 84 11.67 9.48 -11.30
CA THR A 84 12.64 10.48 -11.77
C THR A 84 13.77 9.79 -12.53
N TYR A 85 14.41 8.77 -11.94
CA TYR A 85 15.50 8.02 -12.57
C TYR A 85 15.10 7.43 -13.92
N VAL A 86 13.99 6.69 -13.97
CA VAL A 86 13.57 5.94 -15.15
C VAL A 86 13.34 6.88 -16.35
N VAL A 87 12.81 8.07 -16.09
CA VAL A 87 12.49 9.06 -17.13
C VAL A 87 13.73 9.81 -17.61
N THR A 88 14.67 10.14 -16.73
CA THR A 88 15.84 10.99 -17.07
C THR A 88 17.11 10.21 -17.42
N ARG A 89 17.22 8.92 -17.06
CA ARG A 89 18.39 8.06 -17.33
C ARG A 89 18.80 7.93 -18.81
N HIS A 90 17.93 8.36 -19.72
CA HIS A 90 18.19 8.34 -21.16
C HIS A 90 19.04 9.53 -21.64
N CYS A 91 19.11 10.61 -20.83
CA CYS A 91 19.91 11.80 -21.14
C CYS A 91 20.95 12.12 -20.06
N GLU A 92 20.72 11.66 -18.83
CA GLU A 92 21.54 11.99 -17.66
C GLU A 92 22.40 10.79 -17.20
N ASP A 93 23.58 11.08 -16.65
CA ASP A 93 24.45 10.07 -16.03
C ASP A 93 24.27 9.99 -14.51
N TYR A 94 23.73 8.85 -14.08
CA TYR A 94 23.51 8.52 -12.67
C TYR A 94 24.63 7.71 -12.05
N SER A 95 25.88 7.81 -12.53
CA SER A 95 27.03 7.23 -11.81
C SER A 95 27.17 7.83 -10.40
N PHE A 96 27.34 6.98 -9.39
CA PHE A 96 27.46 7.39 -7.98
C PHE A 96 28.40 6.46 -7.21
N LYS A 97 29.02 6.99 -6.14
CA LYS A 97 29.80 6.19 -5.17
C LYS A 97 29.07 6.02 -3.85
N GLN A 98 28.27 7.01 -3.47
CA GLN A 98 27.51 7.06 -2.21
C GLN A 98 26.03 7.33 -2.50
N ILE A 99 25.16 6.89 -1.59
CA ILE A 99 23.69 6.98 -1.79
C ILE A 99 23.20 8.43 -1.76
N ASP A 100 23.84 9.29 -0.96
CA ASP A 100 23.55 10.71 -0.89
C ASP A 100 23.76 11.43 -2.23
N GLU A 101 24.88 11.18 -2.91
CA GLU A 101 25.17 11.69 -4.26
C GLU A 101 24.06 11.31 -5.26
N LEU A 102 23.59 10.06 -5.18
CA LEU A 102 22.50 9.57 -6.04
C LEU A 102 21.18 10.30 -5.74
N MET A 103 20.82 10.44 -4.47
CA MET A 103 19.58 11.12 -4.07
C MET A 103 19.60 12.60 -4.50
N GLU A 104 20.72 13.29 -4.33
CA GLU A 104 20.88 14.69 -4.74
C GLU A 104 20.71 14.87 -6.26
N LYS A 105 21.41 14.04 -7.07
CA LYS A 105 21.25 14.06 -8.53
C LYS A 105 19.80 13.83 -8.98
N LEU A 106 19.07 12.96 -8.30
CA LEU A 106 17.66 12.71 -8.61
C LEU A 106 16.78 13.88 -8.19
N GLU A 107 17.03 14.51 -7.04
CA GLU A 107 16.31 15.70 -6.60
C GLU A 107 16.51 16.90 -7.54
N GLU A 108 17.70 17.09 -8.11
CA GLU A 108 17.98 18.12 -9.12
C GLU A 108 17.11 17.95 -10.39
N ASN A 109 16.82 16.69 -10.75
CA ASN A 109 16.08 16.30 -11.94
C ASN A 109 14.56 16.18 -11.74
N ARG A 110 14.05 16.44 -10.53
CA ARG A 110 12.63 16.23 -10.19
C ARG A 110 11.64 17.04 -11.02
N LYS A 111 12.07 18.16 -11.63
CA LYS A 111 11.18 19.01 -12.46
C LYS A 111 10.58 18.24 -13.63
N SER A 112 11.25 17.18 -14.09
CA SER A 112 10.74 16.29 -15.13
C SER A 112 9.40 15.63 -14.76
N LEU A 113 9.09 15.49 -13.46
CA LEU A 113 7.82 14.92 -12.98
C LEU A 113 6.71 15.96 -12.78
N SER A 114 7.02 17.26 -12.72
CA SER A 114 6.03 18.27 -12.29
C SER A 114 4.90 18.50 -13.29
N ARG A 115 5.07 18.16 -14.58
CA ARG A 115 3.96 18.20 -15.55
C ARG A 115 2.99 17.03 -15.36
N ILE A 116 3.49 15.87 -14.91
CA ILE A 116 2.68 14.66 -14.69
C ILE A 116 1.71 14.87 -13.52
N THR A 117 2.07 15.70 -12.54
CA THR A 117 1.23 15.97 -11.36
C THR A 117 -0.13 16.55 -11.72
N GLN A 118 -0.23 17.31 -12.82
CA GLN A 118 -1.48 17.89 -13.34
C GLN A 118 -2.46 16.81 -13.83
N TYR A 119 -1.95 15.64 -14.18
CA TYR A 119 -2.72 14.52 -14.71
C TYR A 119 -2.89 13.37 -13.71
N ILE A 120 -2.53 13.55 -12.44
CA ILE A 120 -2.69 12.54 -11.38
C ILE A 120 -4.14 12.02 -11.30
N SER A 121 -5.12 12.91 -11.43
CA SER A 121 -6.55 12.53 -11.42
C SER A 121 -6.88 11.61 -12.60
N SER A 122 -6.46 11.98 -13.82
CA SER A 122 -6.65 11.15 -15.02
C SER A 122 -5.92 9.81 -14.90
N LEU A 123 -4.68 9.81 -14.39
CA LEU A 123 -3.90 8.59 -14.13
C LEU A 123 -4.64 7.65 -13.17
N ARG A 124 -5.19 8.19 -12.08
CA ARG A 124 -5.99 7.45 -11.10
C ARG A 124 -7.20 6.80 -11.74
N ASP A 125 -7.97 7.57 -12.51
CA ASP A 125 -9.19 7.09 -13.17
C ASP A 125 -8.90 5.99 -14.20
N ILE A 126 -7.86 6.18 -15.02
CA ILE A 126 -7.44 5.23 -16.05
C ILE A 126 -6.93 3.94 -15.41
N TYR A 127 -6.06 4.05 -14.40
CA TYR A 127 -5.55 2.89 -13.69
C TYR A 127 -6.68 2.10 -12.99
N GLU A 128 -7.62 2.79 -12.35
CA GLU A 128 -8.76 2.14 -11.70
C GLU A 128 -9.62 1.35 -12.70
N ALA A 129 -9.88 1.91 -13.88
CA ALA A 129 -10.59 1.21 -14.94
C ALA A 129 -9.82 -0.02 -15.47
N LEU A 130 -8.50 0.11 -15.66
CA LEU A 130 -7.64 -1.00 -16.06
C LEU A 130 -7.60 -2.12 -15.01
N LEU A 131 -7.51 -1.76 -13.72
CA LEU A 131 -7.44 -2.71 -12.61
C LEU A 131 -8.69 -3.59 -12.50
N TYR A 132 -9.87 -3.00 -12.75
CA TYR A 132 -11.16 -3.69 -12.62
C TYR A 132 -11.68 -4.30 -13.94
N THR A 133 -11.05 -4.00 -15.07
CA THR A 133 -11.34 -4.67 -16.34
C THR A 133 -10.53 -5.96 -16.43
N PRO A 134 -11.15 -7.14 -16.59
CA PRO A 134 -10.41 -8.38 -16.71
C PRO A 134 -9.75 -8.47 -18.10
N ALA A 135 -8.54 -9.06 -18.17
CA ALA A 135 -7.85 -9.29 -19.45
C ALA A 135 -8.61 -10.29 -20.34
N ASP A 136 -9.30 -11.25 -19.71
CA ASP A 136 -10.20 -12.21 -20.34
C ASP A 136 -11.55 -12.21 -19.60
N THR A 137 -12.64 -12.01 -20.35
CA THR A 137 -13.97 -11.87 -19.78
C THR A 137 -14.64 -13.20 -19.45
N ARG A 138 -14.02 -14.35 -19.68
CA ARG A 138 -14.64 -15.66 -19.42
C ARG A 138 -14.36 -16.14 -17.98
N PRO A 139 -15.35 -16.73 -17.29
CA PRO A 139 -15.15 -17.29 -15.94
C PRO A 139 -13.95 -18.26 -15.88
N GLY A 140 -13.15 -18.14 -14.83
CA GLY A 140 -11.92 -18.94 -14.64
C GLY A 140 -10.65 -18.30 -15.22
N PHE A 141 -10.78 -17.38 -16.17
CA PHE A 141 -9.66 -16.53 -16.65
C PHE A 141 -9.77 -15.07 -16.17
N ASN A 142 -10.95 -14.67 -15.69
CA ASN A 142 -11.28 -13.32 -15.23
C ASN A 142 -10.70 -12.92 -13.85
N ILE A 143 -9.60 -13.54 -13.43
CA ILE A 143 -8.88 -13.21 -12.18
C ILE A 143 -7.80 -12.15 -12.39
N THR A 144 -7.30 -12.00 -13.62
CA THR A 144 -6.22 -11.07 -13.97
C THR A 144 -6.76 -9.81 -14.64
N SER A 145 -6.27 -8.65 -14.23
CA SER A 145 -6.60 -7.34 -14.80
C SER A 145 -5.94 -7.12 -16.14
N LEU A 146 -6.52 -6.21 -16.90
CA LEU A 146 -5.92 -5.69 -18.12
C LEU A 146 -4.57 -5.00 -17.84
N ALA A 147 -4.43 -4.31 -16.69
CA ALA A 147 -3.17 -3.67 -16.29
C ALA A 147 -2.01 -4.68 -16.19
N SER A 148 -2.16 -5.71 -15.34
CA SER A 148 -1.11 -6.70 -15.12
C SER A 148 -0.82 -7.55 -16.35
N HIS A 149 -1.80 -7.73 -17.23
CA HIS A 149 -1.62 -8.40 -18.51
C HIS A 149 -0.72 -7.58 -19.45
N LEU A 150 -1.05 -6.31 -19.67
CA LEU A 150 -0.26 -5.42 -20.53
C LEU A 150 1.19 -5.26 -20.06
N GLU A 151 1.41 -5.12 -18.74
CA GLU A 151 2.77 -5.09 -18.16
C GLU A 151 3.53 -6.38 -18.43
N LEU A 152 2.92 -7.55 -18.21
CA LEU A 152 3.57 -8.83 -18.43
C LEU A 152 3.89 -9.06 -19.92
N THR A 153 2.96 -8.71 -20.82
CA THR A 153 3.19 -8.78 -22.26
C THR A 153 4.38 -7.91 -22.68
N SER A 154 4.51 -6.70 -22.15
CA SER A 154 5.65 -5.81 -22.42
C SER A 154 6.98 -6.40 -21.92
N ILE A 155 7.00 -6.97 -20.71
CA ILE A 155 8.19 -7.61 -20.15
C ILE A 155 8.62 -8.80 -21.01
N VAL A 156 7.69 -9.69 -21.36
CA VAL A 156 7.99 -10.87 -22.18
C VAL A 156 8.52 -10.45 -23.54
N LEU A 157 7.91 -9.44 -24.17
CA LEU A 157 8.38 -8.90 -25.44
C LEU A 157 9.81 -8.34 -25.34
N TRP A 158 10.14 -7.65 -24.26
CA TRP A 158 11.50 -7.13 -24.02
C TRP A 158 12.52 -8.27 -23.79
N LEU A 159 12.12 -9.31 -23.05
CA LEU A 159 12.94 -10.49 -22.82
C LEU A 159 13.24 -11.28 -24.11
N SER A 160 12.32 -11.25 -25.07
CA SER A 160 12.44 -11.91 -26.39
C SER A 160 13.37 -11.18 -27.37
N GLN A 161 14.04 -10.10 -26.96
CA GLN A 161 15.00 -9.34 -27.78
C GLN A 161 16.46 -9.45 -27.26
N PRO A 162 17.01 -10.65 -27.01
CA PRO A 162 18.36 -10.77 -26.46
C PRO A 162 19.44 -10.36 -27.47
N TYR A 163 20.51 -9.72 -26.98
CA TYR A 163 21.69 -9.30 -27.77
C TYR A 163 21.45 -8.24 -28.85
N SER A 164 20.21 -7.78 -29.02
CA SER A 164 19.82 -6.69 -29.93
C SER A 164 19.76 -5.34 -29.24
N VAL A 165 19.73 -4.27 -30.04
CA VAL A 165 19.28 -2.96 -29.56
C VAL A 165 17.79 -3.05 -29.29
N ASP A 166 17.35 -2.59 -28.12
CA ASP A 166 15.94 -2.65 -27.76
C ASP A 166 15.13 -1.72 -28.67
N LEU A 167 14.10 -2.27 -29.32
CA LEU A 167 13.17 -1.51 -30.14
C LEU A 167 12.02 -1.06 -29.24
N ASN A 168 12.17 0.08 -28.58
CA ASN A 168 11.22 0.55 -27.56
C ASN A 168 9.80 0.81 -28.09
N TYR A 169 9.62 1.04 -29.39
CA TYR A 169 8.28 1.06 -30.00
C TYR A 169 7.55 -0.29 -29.87
N LEU A 170 8.26 -1.42 -29.76
CA LEU A 170 7.64 -2.72 -29.50
C LEU A 170 7.09 -2.80 -28.07
N ARG A 171 7.81 -2.27 -27.07
CA ARG A 171 7.30 -2.15 -25.69
C ARG A 171 6.05 -1.28 -25.65
N VAL A 172 6.08 -0.13 -26.34
CA VAL A 172 4.92 0.76 -26.48
C VAL A 172 3.74 0.00 -27.11
N SER A 173 3.99 -0.81 -28.15
CA SER A 173 2.94 -1.63 -28.76
C SER A 173 2.36 -2.65 -27.78
N ALA A 174 3.20 -3.32 -26.98
CA ALA A 174 2.73 -4.26 -25.96
C ALA A 174 1.88 -3.59 -24.88
N LEU A 175 2.28 -2.40 -24.40
CA LEU A 175 1.54 -1.66 -23.38
C LEU A 175 0.20 -1.10 -23.88
N LEU A 176 0.02 -0.94 -25.20
CA LEU A 176 -1.16 -0.31 -25.80
C LEU A 176 -2.04 -1.24 -26.65
N HIS A 177 -1.57 -2.43 -27.05
CA HIS A 177 -2.27 -3.25 -28.05
C HIS A 177 -3.72 -3.57 -27.67
N ASP A 178 -3.94 -3.79 -26.38
CA ASP A 178 -5.19 -4.25 -25.81
C ASP A 178 -5.94 -3.16 -25.03
N ILE A 179 -5.48 -1.90 -25.08
CA ILE A 179 -6.12 -0.80 -24.37
C ILE A 179 -7.58 -0.60 -24.79
N GLY A 180 -7.90 -0.93 -26.05
CA GLY A 180 -9.26 -0.93 -26.59
C GLY A 180 -10.23 -1.85 -25.85
N LYS A 181 -9.74 -2.90 -25.15
CA LYS A 181 -10.58 -3.76 -24.31
C LYS A 181 -11.26 -2.99 -23.18
N LEU A 182 -10.74 -1.83 -22.77
CA LEU A 182 -11.44 -0.92 -21.86
C LEU A 182 -12.77 -0.47 -22.45
N PHE A 183 -12.82 -0.10 -23.72
CA PHE A 183 -13.98 0.56 -24.33
C PHE A 183 -14.91 -0.42 -25.06
N ASP A 184 -14.33 -1.35 -25.82
CA ASP A 184 -15.06 -2.41 -26.51
C ASP A 184 -14.20 -3.68 -26.56
N PRO A 185 -14.47 -4.70 -25.73
CA PRO A 185 -13.68 -5.94 -25.75
C PRO A 185 -13.87 -6.74 -27.06
N THR A 186 -14.99 -6.57 -27.77
CA THR A 186 -15.28 -7.32 -28.99
C THR A 186 -14.56 -6.77 -30.21
N GLU A 187 -14.36 -5.45 -30.24
CA GLU A 187 -13.66 -4.72 -31.31
C GLU A 187 -12.41 -4.01 -30.77
N HIS A 188 -11.72 -4.63 -29.80
CA HIS A 188 -10.62 -3.99 -29.05
C HIS A 188 -9.47 -3.54 -29.96
N VAL A 189 -9.14 -4.30 -31.01
CA VAL A 189 -8.09 -3.92 -31.99
C VAL A 189 -8.45 -2.59 -32.67
N LYS A 190 -9.71 -2.48 -33.13
CA LYS A 190 -10.22 -1.27 -33.78
C LYS A 190 -10.21 -0.09 -32.81
N GLN A 191 -10.65 -0.31 -31.57
CA GLN A 191 -10.65 0.74 -30.54
C GLN A 191 -9.23 1.20 -30.18
N SER A 192 -8.27 0.29 -30.02
CA SER A 192 -6.86 0.63 -29.77
C SER A 192 -6.28 1.46 -30.93
N ALA A 193 -6.59 1.09 -32.18
CA ALA A 193 -6.15 1.84 -33.36
C ALA A 193 -6.78 3.24 -33.45
N GLU A 194 -8.08 3.38 -33.13
CA GLU A 194 -8.76 4.68 -33.07
C GLU A 194 -8.15 5.63 -32.03
N ILE A 195 -7.81 5.11 -30.85
CA ILE A 195 -7.12 5.90 -29.80
C ILE A 195 -5.77 6.40 -30.30
N LEU A 196 -4.98 5.53 -30.94
CA LEU A 196 -3.69 5.92 -31.50
C LEU A 196 -3.83 6.94 -32.65
N ASP A 197 -4.87 6.82 -33.48
CA ASP A 197 -5.17 7.81 -34.51
C ASP A 197 -5.51 9.19 -33.92
N GLU A 198 -6.27 9.23 -32.83
CA GLU A 198 -6.58 10.49 -32.13
C GLU A 198 -5.32 11.09 -31.50
N VAL A 199 -4.44 10.29 -30.88
CA VAL A 199 -3.14 10.75 -30.37
C VAL A 199 -2.27 11.31 -31.50
N LEU A 200 -2.13 10.59 -32.61
CA LEU A 200 -1.33 11.03 -33.76
C LEU A 200 -1.83 12.33 -34.39
N LYS A 201 -3.15 12.56 -34.39
CA LYS A 201 -3.77 13.82 -34.87
C LYS A 201 -3.49 15.00 -33.94
N ASN A 202 -3.44 14.75 -32.63
CA ASN A 202 -3.20 15.79 -31.64
C ASN A 202 -1.72 16.18 -31.50
N LEU A 203 -0.80 15.33 -31.97
CA LEU A 203 0.64 15.61 -31.92
C LEU A 203 1.11 16.54 -33.05
N PRO A 204 2.01 17.50 -32.75
CA PRO A 204 2.70 18.29 -33.78
C PRO A 204 3.42 17.40 -34.81
N ASP A 205 3.51 17.85 -36.06
CA ASP A 205 4.14 17.05 -37.15
C ASP A 205 5.63 16.79 -36.92
N ASP A 206 6.32 17.67 -36.21
CA ASP A 206 7.73 17.56 -35.86
C ASP A 206 8.00 16.85 -34.51
N ASN A 207 6.96 16.28 -33.89
CA ASN A 207 7.11 15.55 -32.64
C ASN A 207 8.00 14.30 -32.83
N CYS A 208 8.99 14.15 -31.95
CA CYS A 208 10.06 13.17 -32.07
C CYS A 208 9.62 11.70 -32.00
N VAL A 209 8.43 11.41 -31.45
CA VAL A 209 7.90 10.02 -31.36
C VAL A 209 6.80 9.71 -32.37
N LYS A 210 6.38 10.68 -33.19
CA LYS A 210 5.22 10.54 -34.08
C LYS A 210 5.38 9.41 -35.10
N GLU A 211 6.58 9.22 -35.65
CA GLU A 211 6.84 8.15 -36.63
C GLU A 211 6.86 6.76 -35.97
N ASP A 212 7.49 6.66 -34.79
CA ASP A 212 7.46 5.42 -34.00
C ASP A 212 6.02 5.05 -33.61
N LEU A 213 5.18 6.02 -33.27
CA LEU A 213 3.76 5.79 -32.97
C LEU A 213 2.95 5.30 -34.17
N LYS A 214 3.29 5.69 -35.40
CA LYS A 214 2.68 5.07 -36.61
C LYS A 214 3.04 3.60 -36.72
N ASN A 215 4.30 3.25 -36.43
CA ASN A 215 4.75 1.85 -36.40
C ASN A 215 4.05 1.06 -35.29
N VAL A 216 3.90 1.66 -34.10
CA VAL A 216 3.10 1.09 -32.99
C VAL A 216 1.69 0.79 -33.47
N LYS A 217 1.00 1.75 -34.07
CA LYS A 217 -0.37 1.56 -34.58
C LYS A 217 -0.46 0.37 -35.53
N ARG A 218 0.45 0.28 -36.51
CA ARG A 218 0.49 -0.84 -37.45
C ARG A 218 0.65 -2.19 -36.75
N LEU A 219 1.49 -2.27 -35.72
CA LEU A 219 1.68 -3.50 -34.95
C LEU A 219 0.45 -3.85 -34.11
N VAL A 220 -0.20 -2.85 -33.51
CA VAL A 220 -1.45 -3.03 -32.77
C VAL A 220 -2.57 -3.54 -33.68
N GLU A 221 -2.70 -3.00 -34.91
CA GLU A 221 -3.65 -3.50 -35.90
C GLU A 221 -3.37 -4.96 -36.32
N GLN A 222 -2.11 -5.39 -36.19
CA GLN A 222 -1.63 -6.69 -36.66
C GLN A 222 -1.36 -7.70 -35.52
N HIS A 223 -1.72 -7.41 -34.27
CA HIS A 223 -1.28 -8.25 -33.15
C HIS A 223 -1.94 -9.65 -33.11
N HIS A 224 -3.02 -9.89 -33.85
CA HIS A 224 -3.59 -11.24 -34.05
C HIS A 224 -2.90 -12.05 -35.16
N PHE A 225 -1.93 -11.47 -35.87
CA PHE A 225 -1.11 -12.16 -36.86
C PHE A 225 0.25 -12.54 -36.26
N ASP A 226 0.83 -13.64 -36.73
CA ASP A 226 2.12 -14.16 -36.25
C ASP A 226 3.22 -13.09 -36.31
N ASN A 227 3.58 -12.57 -35.14
CA ASN A 227 4.65 -11.63 -34.92
C ASN A 227 5.13 -11.69 -33.47
N ILE A 228 6.23 -11.01 -33.16
CA ILE A 228 6.85 -11.02 -31.81
C ILE A 228 5.90 -10.52 -30.71
N LEU A 229 4.95 -9.62 -31.03
CA LEU A 229 3.94 -9.14 -30.09
C LEU A 229 2.88 -10.20 -29.81
N ALA A 230 2.39 -10.89 -30.84
CA ALA A 230 1.45 -12.00 -30.72
C ALA A 230 2.04 -13.14 -29.86
N ASP A 231 3.32 -13.45 -30.05
CA ASP A 231 4.02 -14.46 -29.24
C ASP A 231 4.12 -14.06 -27.76
N ALA A 232 4.45 -12.79 -27.50
CA ALA A 232 4.54 -12.27 -26.14
C ALA A 232 3.17 -12.23 -25.44
N ASP A 233 2.12 -11.81 -26.16
CA ASP A 233 0.74 -11.77 -25.67
C ASP A 233 0.25 -13.17 -25.28
N ARG A 234 0.46 -14.14 -26.17
CA ARG A 234 0.17 -15.56 -25.92
C ARG A 234 0.87 -16.09 -24.66
N LEU A 235 2.18 -15.86 -24.52
CA LEU A 235 2.93 -16.30 -23.34
C LEU A 235 2.47 -15.62 -22.04
N ALA A 236 2.11 -14.34 -22.09
CA ALA A 236 1.61 -13.59 -20.93
C ALA A 236 0.20 -14.03 -20.52
N SER A 237 -0.62 -14.51 -21.47
CA SER A 237 -2.01 -14.89 -21.25
C SER A 237 -2.17 -16.00 -20.21
N ALA A 238 -3.10 -15.78 -19.27
CA ALA A 238 -3.52 -16.82 -18.33
C ALA A 238 -4.25 -17.97 -19.05
N THR A 239 -4.89 -17.68 -20.18
CA THR A 239 -5.68 -18.65 -20.94
C THR A 239 -4.81 -19.79 -21.43
N ASP A 240 -3.61 -19.52 -21.94
CA ASP A 240 -2.73 -20.60 -22.43
C ASP A 240 -2.19 -21.48 -21.30
N ARG A 241 -2.00 -20.92 -20.12
CA ARG A 241 -1.52 -21.66 -18.95
C ARG A 241 -2.61 -22.46 -18.25
N LEU A 242 -3.84 -21.96 -18.26
CA LEU A 242 -4.93 -22.50 -17.44
C LEU A 242 -6.02 -23.21 -18.24
N SER A 243 -6.04 -23.12 -19.57
CA SER A 243 -7.13 -23.62 -20.42
C SER A 243 -7.52 -25.06 -20.12
N ASN A 244 -6.55 -25.98 -20.09
CA ASN A 244 -6.83 -27.40 -19.82
C ASN A 244 -7.53 -27.60 -18.48
N LEU A 245 -7.12 -26.87 -17.44
CA LEU A 245 -7.72 -26.95 -16.12
C LEU A 245 -9.10 -26.29 -16.09
N VAL A 246 -9.27 -25.14 -16.75
CA VAL A 246 -10.58 -24.48 -16.84
C VAL A 246 -11.59 -25.37 -17.55
N PHE A 247 -11.22 -26.00 -18.68
CA PHE A 247 -12.11 -26.93 -19.38
C PHE A 247 -12.48 -28.16 -18.55
N GLN A 248 -11.55 -28.72 -17.77
CA GLN A 248 -11.86 -29.80 -16.81
C GLN A 248 -12.81 -29.32 -15.70
N GLY A 249 -12.60 -28.10 -15.20
CA GLY A 249 -13.50 -27.45 -14.24
C GLY A 249 -14.90 -27.26 -14.83
N LEU A 250 -15.01 -26.82 -16.09
CA LEU A 250 -16.29 -26.66 -16.78
C LEU A 250 -17.02 -28.00 -16.91
N ASP A 251 -16.31 -29.07 -17.27
CA ASP A 251 -16.90 -30.42 -17.34
C ASP A 251 -17.48 -30.88 -16.00
N LYS A 252 -16.90 -30.42 -14.88
CA LYS A 252 -17.37 -30.74 -13.53
C LYS A 252 -18.56 -29.87 -13.08
N TYR A 253 -18.49 -28.56 -13.30
CA TYR A 253 -19.42 -27.61 -12.67
C TYR A 253 -20.51 -27.08 -13.60
N ASN A 254 -20.20 -26.89 -14.89
CA ASN A 254 -21.19 -26.42 -15.86
C ASN A 254 -20.78 -26.74 -17.31
N PRO A 255 -21.07 -27.97 -17.79
CA PRO A 255 -20.73 -28.38 -19.16
C PRO A 255 -21.45 -27.57 -20.25
N SER A 256 -22.63 -27.02 -19.94
CA SER A 256 -23.51 -26.36 -20.91
C SER A 256 -22.92 -25.09 -21.54
N VAL A 257 -21.95 -24.46 -20.85
CA VAL A 257 -21.30 -23.24 -21.33
C VAL A 257 -19.96 -23.51 -22.02
N LYS A 258 -19.52 -24.78 -22.12
CA LYS A 258 -18.21 -25.14 -22.71
C LYS A 258 -18.08 -24.71 -24.17
N GLU A 259 -19.17 -24.73 -24.92
CA GLU A 259 -19.23 -24.23 -26.29
C GLU A 259 -18.99 -22.72 -26.39
N CYS A 260 -19.47 -21.93 -25.41
CA CYS A 260 -19.26 -20.48 -25.39
C CYS A 260 -17.77 -20.11 -25.36
N TYR A 261 -16.91 -20.96 -24.81
CA TYR A 261 -15.47 -20.73 -24.70
C TYR A 261 -14.72 -20.97 -26.01
N LYS A 262 -15.33 -21.70 -26.96
CA LYS A 262 -14.78 -22.01 -28.28
C LYS A 262 -15.26 -21.07 -29.38
N MET A 263 -16.21 -20.18 -29.06
CA MET A 263 -16.77 -19.20 -29.97
C MET A 263 -15.84 -17.98 -30.11
N THR A 264 -16.16 -17.12 -31.08
CA THR A 264 -15.54 -15.79 -31.20
C THR A 264 -15.77 -14.98 -29.92
N ALA A 265 -14.95 -13.95 -29.65
CA ALA A 265 -15.11 -13.13 -28.43
C ALA A 265 -16.53 -12.55 -28.31
N LYS A 266 -17.10 -12.06 -29.41
CA LYS A 266 -18.45 -11.49 -29.48
C LYS A 266 -19.53 -12.52 -29.20
N ASP A 267 -19.50 -13.66 -29.89
CA ASP A 267 -20.51 -14.71 -29.73
C ASP A 267 -20.38 -15.41 -28.37
N GLY A 268 -19.16 -15.61 -27.89
CA GLY A 268 -18.87 -16.20 -26.59
C GLY A 268 -19.39 -15.36 -25.42
N ILE A 269 -19.19 -14.04 -25.45
CA ILE A 269 -19.74 -13.12 -24.44
C ILE A 269 -21.27 -13.19 -24.45
N LYS A 270 -21.90 -13.16 -25.63
CA LYS A 270 -23.35 -13.24 -25.77
C LYS A 270 -23.90 -14.59 -25.27
N CYS A 271 -23.24 -15.69 -25.62
CA CYS A 271 -23.57 -17.04 -25.17
C CYS A 271 -23.50 -17.16 -23.64
N LEU A 272 -22.45 -16.63 -23.01
CA LEU A 272 -22.32 -16.61 -21.55
C LEU A 272 -23.41 -15.75 -20.90
N GLU A 273 -23.72 -14.60 -21.48
CA GLU A 273 -24.75 -13.69 -20.99
C GLU A 273 -26.15 -14.33 -21.03
N GLU A 274 -26.50 -14.96 -22.16
CA GLU A 274 -27.76 -15.67 -22.34
C GLU A 274 -27.90 -16.89 -21.42
N LYS A 275 -26.83 -17.66 -21.21
CA LYS A 275 -26.88 -18.91 -20.45
C LYS A 275 -26.74 -18.73 -18.93
N LEU A 276 -26.00 -17.72 -18.47
CA LEU A 276 -25.65 -17.58 -17.05
C LEU A 276 -26.33 -16.40 -16.36
N GLY A 277 -26.55 -15.27 -17.05
CA GLY A 277 -26.81 -14.01 -16.38
C GLY A 277 -25.67 -13.59 -15.43
N LYS A 278 -25.82 -12.47 -14.72
CA LYS A 278 -24.76 -11.96 -13.81
C LYS A 278 -24.51 -12.91 -12.63
N ASP A 279 -25.57 -13.44 -12.02
CA ASP A 279 -25.47 -14.32 -10.86
C ASP A 279 -24.82 -15.66 -11.20
N GLY A 280 -25.18 -16.25 -12.35
CA GLY A 280 -24.56 -17.49 -12.83
C GLY A 280 -23.09 -17.28 -13.19
N TYR A 281 -22.75 -16.13 -13.77
CA TYR A 281 -21.37 -15.77 -14.09
C TYR A 281 -20.51 -15.64 -12.83
N GLU A 282 -21.00 -14.97 -11.78
CA GLU A 282 -20.29 -14.86 -10.51
C GLU A 282 -20.09 -16.21 -9.85
N LYS A 283 -21.17 -17.00 -9.72
CA LYS A 283 -21.10 -18.35 -9.14
C LYS A 283 -20.11 -19.24 -9.88
N LEU A 284 -20.14 -19.24 -11.21
CA LEU A 284 -19.22 -20.04 -12.01
C LEU A 284 -17.77 -19.56 -11.87
N SER A 285 -17.53 -18.25 -11.82
CA SER A 285 -16.19 -17.67 -11.61
C SER A 285 -15.59 -18.14 -10.27
N ILE A 286 -16.37 -18.10 -9.19
CA ILE A 286 -15.95 -18.57 -7.86
C ILE A 286 -15.66 -20.07 -7.87
N LEU A 287 -16.55 -20.88 -8.48
CA LEU A 287 -16.38 -22.33 -8.55
C LEU A 287 -15.13 -22.74 -9.34
N LEU A 288 -14.89 -22.12 -10.49
CA LEU A 288 -13.71 -22.38 -11.30
C LEU A 288 -12.44 -21.91 -10.60
N PHE A 289 -12.47 -20.77 -9.92
CA PHE A 289 -11.32 -20.33 -9.10
C PHE A 289 -10.99 -21.34 -8.01
N LYS A 290 -12.00 -21.80 -7.24
CA LYS A 290 -11.82 -22.85 -6.23
C LYS A 290 -11.28 -24.15 -6.82
N TYR A 291 -11.74 -24.51 -8.01
CA TYR A 291 -11.20 -25.67 -8.73
C TYR A 291 -9.72 -25.50 -9.08
N LEU A 292 -9.33 -24.36 -9.67
CA LEU A 292 -7.94 -24.07 -10.00
C LEU A 292 -7.06 -24.09 -8.74
N LEU A 293 -7.51 -23.50 -7.64
CA LEU A 293 -6.83 -23.59 -6.35
C LEU A 293 -6.64 -25.03 -5.90
N SER A 294 -7.69 -25.86 -5.98
CA SER A 294 -7.64 -27.26 -5.53
C SER A 294 -6.61 -28.12 -6.25
N VAL A 295 -6.24 -27.73 -7.47
CA VAL A 295 -5.27 -28.42 -8.32
C VAL A 295 -3.87 -27.83 -8.17
N LEU A 296 -3.76 -26.50 -8.22
CA LEU A 296 -2.47 -25.79 -8.32
C LEU A 296 -1.86 -25.48 -6.96
N VAL A 297 -2.68 -25.27 -5.94
CA VAL A 297 -2.24 -24.87 -4.60
C VAL A 297 -2.53 -26.03 -3.63
N PRO A 298 -1.57 -26.43 -2.75
CA PRO A 298 -1.85 -27.48 -1.78
C PRO A 298 -2.92 -26.95 -0.81
N PRO A 299 -3.93 -27.76 -0.45
CA PRO A 299 -4.89 -27.31 0.55
C PRO A 299 -4.18 -27.03 1.87
N SER A 300 -4.65 -26.01 2.56
CA SER A 300 -4.33 -25.78 3.97
C SER A 300 -5.49 -26.33 4.79
N ASP A 301 -5.18 -26.95 5.93
CA ASP A 301 -6.22 -27.49 6.82
C ASP A 301 -7.08 -26.38 7.45
N THR A 302 -6.57 -25.13 7.50
CA THR A 302 -7.29 -23.98 8.07
C THR A 302 -7.09 -22.67 7.27
N PRO A 303 -7.63 -22.55 6.05
CA PRO A 303 -7.56 -21.31 5.28
C PRO A 303 -8.36 -20.21 5.99
N PRO A 304 -7.84 -18.97 6.05
CA PRO A 304 -8.50 -17.90 6.79
C PRO A 304 -9.80 -17.43 6.13
N TYR A 305 -9.92 -17.53 4.80
CA TYR A 305 -11.11 -17.12 4.05
C TYR A 305 -11.83 -18.31 3.41
N ASP A 306 -13.16 -18.23 3.34
CA ASP A 306 -14.01 -19.27 2.73
C ASP A 306 -13.72 -19.53 1.25
N ILE A 307 -13.23 -18.52 0.53
CA ILE A 307 -12.86 -18.68 -0.88
C ILE A 307 -11.64 -19.59 -1.07
N PHE A 308 -10.76 -19.69 -0.06
CA PHE A 308 -9.57 -20.53 -0.08
C PHE A 308 -9.81 -21.94 0.50
N LYS A 309 -11.01 -22.21 1.04
CA LYS A 309 -11.41 -23.55 1.52
C LYS A 309 -11.70 -24.46 0.34
N VAL A 310 -10.72 -25.31 0.04
CA VAL A 310 -10.76 -26.29 -1.07
C VAL A 310 -10.17 -27.63 -0.61
N GLU A 311 -10.74 -28.73 -1.08
CA GLU A 311 -10.16 -30.07 -0.93
C GLU A 311 -9.18 -30.34 -2.08
N LYS A 312 -8.09 -31.09 -1.84
CA LYS A 312 -7.10 -31.37 -2.90
C LYS A 312 -7.75 -32.16 -4.04
N THR A 313 -7.63 -31.67 -5.25
CA THR A 313 -7.97 -32.45 -6.45
C THR A 313 -6.68 -33.00 -7.06
N ASN A 314 -6.53 -34.32 -7.04
CA ASN A 314 -5.37 -34.97 -7.67
C ASN A 314 -5.56 -35.03 -9.18
N VAL A 315 -4.97 -34.08 -9.90
CA VAL A 315 -4.87 -34.07 -11.36
C VAL A 315 -3.41 -34.26 -11.75
N SER A 316 -3.14 -35.14 -12.71
CA SER A 316 -1.80 -35.27 -13.29
C SER A 316 -1.49 -34.03 -14.11
N LEU A 317 -0.64 -33.16 -13.58
CA LEU A 317 -0.13 -32.00 -14.30
C LEU A 317 1.04 -32.43 -15.16
N GLN A 318 0.90 -32.35 -16.48
CA GLN A 318 2.05 -32.47 -17.38
C GLN A 318 2.99 -31.31 -17.11
N LYS A 319 4.22 -31.60 -16.66
CA LYS A 319 5.24 -30.58 -16.56
C LYS A 319 5.62 -30.13 -17.98
N PRO A 320 5.59 -28.83 -18.29
CA PRO A 320 6.02 -28.34 -19.58
C PRO A 320 7.49 -28.69 -19.78
N THR A 321 7.86 -29.03 -21.02
CA THR A 321 9.28 -29.11 -21.39
C THR A 321 9.78 -27.68 -21.51
N LEU A 322 10.70 -27.27 -20.65
CA LEU A 322 11.16 -25.89 -20.58
C LEU A 322 12.15 -25.61 -21.72
N GLY A 323 11.89 -24.53 -22.47
CA GLY A 323 12.83 -23.98 -23.45
C GLY A 323 14.01 -23.25 -22.79
N LYS A 324 14.71 -22.40 -23.55
CA LYS A 324 15.80 -21.60 -22.99
C LYS A 324 15.26 -20.52 -22.03
N PRO A 325 15.93 -20.24 -20.89
CA PRO A 325 15.55 -19.12 -20.03
C PRO A 325 15.78 -17.80 -20.76
N LEU A 326 14.72 -16.98 -20.84
CA LEU A 326 14.77 -15.63 -21.39
C LEU A 326 15.09 -14.58 -20.32
N GLY A 327 14.60 -14.80 -19.09
CA GLY A 327 14.80 -13.86 -17.99
C GLY A 327 14.72 -14.49 -16.60
N TYR A 328 15.36 -13.79 -15.66
CA TYR A 328 15.39 -14.11 -14.25
C TYR A 328 14.51 -13.14 -13.46
N LEU A 329 13.98 -13.60 -12.33
CA LEU A 329 13.38 -12.74 -11.31
C LEU A 329 14.36 -12.59 -10.15
N VAL A 330 14.65 -11.33 -9.81
CA VAL A 330 15.50 -10.94 -8.69
C VAL A 330 14.62 -10.51 -7.55
N TYR A 331 14.67 -11.26 -6.46
CA TYR A 331 13.99 -10.93 -5.21
C TYR A 331 15.01 -10.38 -4.22
N THR A 332 14.89 -9.09 -3.89
CA THR A 332 15.76 -8.41 -2.91
C THR A 332 14.95 -8.08 -1.68
N ASP A 333 15.55 -8.27 -0.51
CA ASP A 333 14.89 -8.16 0.79
C ASP A 333 15.79 -7.43 1.81
N PHE A 334 15.18 -6.58 2.62
CA PHE A 334 15.82 -5.87 3.72
C PHE A 334 15.72 -6.69 5.02
N PRO A 335 16.81 -7.26 5.55
CA PRO A 335 16.74 -7.98 6.81
C PRO A 335 16.51 -7.04 7.99
N GLY A 336 15.50 -7.32 8.81
CA GLY A 336 15.31 -6.65 10.10
C GLY A 336 14.84 -5.19 10.01
N ILE A 337 13.93 -4.87 9.10
CA ILE A 337 13.35 -3.53 8.86
C ILE A 337 12.99 -2.81 10.17
N GLN A 338 12.16 -3.44 11.01
CA GLN A 338 11.67 -2.82 12.24
C GLN A 338 12.81 -2.55 13.25
N LYS A 339 13.82 -3.44 13.32
CA LYS A 339 15.02 -3.22 14.16
C LYS A 339 15.84 -2.03 13.64
N PHE A 340 15.98 -1.90 12.32
CA PHE A 340 16.71 -0.80 11.70
C PHE A 340 16.00 0.55 11.95
N ILE A 341 14.71 0.65 11.63
CA ILE A 341 13.94 1.89 11.79
C ILE A 341 13.88 2.30 13.27
N SER A 342 13.60 1.36 14.18
CA SER A 342 13.54 1.64 15.62
C SER A 342 14.90 1.88 16.28
N SER A 343 16.02 1.85 15.53
CA SER A 343 17.34 2.24 16.04
C SER A 343 17.51 3.76 16.18
N PHE A 344 16.56 4.56 15.67
CA PHE A 344 16.63 6.02 15.66
C PHE A 344 15.54 6.63 16.56
N PRO A 345 15.89 7.44 17.58
CA PRO A 345 14.93 7.90 18.60
C PRO A 345 14.12 9.11 18.17
N GLN A 346 14.66 9.93 17.25
CA GLN A 346 13.97 11.11 16.73
C GLN A 346 13.07 10.75 15.55
N LEU A 347 11.84 11.28 15.53
CA LEU A 347 10.86 11.00 14.46
C LEU A 347 11.40 11.32 13.06
N ARG A 348 12.15 12.42 12.91
CA ARG A 348 12.74 12.84 11.64
C ARG A 348 13.73 11.80 11.10
N ASP A 349 14.67 11.38 11.94
CA ASP A 349 15.69 10.38 11.59
C ASP A 349 15.03 9.03 11.27
N MET A 350 14.03 8.65 12.07
CA MET A 350 13.24 7.43 11.88
C MET A 350 12.45 7.44 10.56
N ALA A 351 11.83 8.57 10.21
CA ALA A 351 11.12 8.75 8.95
C ALA A 351 12.07 8.59 7.76
N PHE A 352 13.30 9.11 7.85
CA PHE A 352 14.32 8.91 6.81
C PHE A 352 14.78 7.46 6.74
N ALA A 353 14.99 6.80 7.88
CA ALA A 353 15.32 5.37 7.91
C ALA A 353 14.23 4.52 7.23
N SER A 354 12.95 4.85 7.42
CA SER A 354 11.83 4.19 6.73
C SER A 354 11.87 4.42 5.22
N LEU A 355 12.10 5.65 4.75
CA LEU A 355 12.28 5.96 3.33
C LEU A 355 13.45 5.18 2.72
N LEU A 356 14.56 5.09 3.47
CA LEU A 356 15.79 4.45 3.03
C LEU A 356 15.62 2.94 2.78
N VAL A 357 14.74 2.27 3.54
CA VAL A 357 14.45 0.84 3.35
C VAL A 357 13.96 0.58 1.93
N ASP A 358 12.87 1.23 1.50
CA ASP A 358 12.33 1.05 0.17
C ASP A 358 13.26 1.64 -0.92
N PHE A 359 13.96 2.74 -0.61
CA PHE A 359 14.93 3.30 -1.54
C PHE A 359 16.06 2.30 -1.85
N LEU A 360 16.64 1.64 -0.85
CA LEU A 360 17.72 0.67 -1.07
C LEU A 360 17.22 -0.61 -1.74
N THR A 361 16.13 -1.19 -1.24
CA THR A 361 15.63 -2.48 -1.77
C THR A 361 15.10 -2.37 -3.17
N THR A 362 14.51 -1.23 -3.50
CA THR A 362 13.78 -1.06 -4.76
C THR A 362 14.52 -0.11 -5.70
N VAL A 363 14.67 1.16 -5.33
CA VAL A 363 15.15 2.22 -6.23
C VAL A 363 16.63 1.99 -6.58
N ALA A 364 17.49 1.95 -5.58
CA ALA A 364 18.93 1.83 -5.78
C ALA A 364 19.30 0.44 -6.33
N THR A 365 18.60 -0.62 -5.91
CA THR A 365 18.75 -1.97 -6.49
C THR A 365 18.41 -1.96 -7.98
N PHE A 366 17.29 -1.35 -8.37
CA PHE A 366 16.92 -1.23 -9.79
C PHE A 366 17.97 -0.44 -10.58
N ILE A 367 18.43 0.71 -10.06
CA ILE A 367 19.42 1.57 -10.71
C ILE A 367 20.73 0.82 -10.96
N VAL A 368 21.24 0.10 -9.95
CA VAL A 368 22.51 -0.62 -10.06
C VAL A 368 22.39 -1.80 -11.04
N LEU A 369 21.27 -2.52 -11.04
CA LEU A 369 21.00 -3.57 -12.02
C LEU A 369 20.89 -3.01 -13.43
N ASP A 370 20.15 -1.90 -13.62
CA ASP A 370 20.00 -1.22 -14.89
C ASP A 370 21.33 -0.72 -15.45
N GLN A 371 22.15 -0.06 -14.63
CA GLN A 371 23.47 0.41 -15.04
C GLN A 371 24.42 -0.75 -15.41
N LYS A 372 24.42 -1.84 -14.63
CA LYS A 372 25.24 -3.00 -14.93
C LYS A 372 24.80 -3.67 -16.22
N PHE A 373 23.49 -3.81 -16.42
CA PHE A 373 22.89 -4.37 -17.62
C PHE A 373 23.17 -3.50 -18.85
N TYR A 374 23.00 -2.18 -18.75
CA TYR A 374 23.30 -1.23 -19.83
C TYR A 374 24.76 -1.33 -20.28
N LYS A 375 25.70 -1.38 -19.33
CA LYS A 375 27.13 -1.57 -19.65
C LYS A 375 27.40 -2.94 -20.27
N LYS A 376 26.81 -4.02 -19.74
CA LYS A 376 27.01 -5.40 -20.22
C LYS A 376 26.52 -5.58 -21.66
N THR A 377 25.44 -4.91 -22.04
CA THR A 377 24.88 -4.95 -23.41
C THR A 377 25.59 -4.02 -24.38
N GLY A 378 26.64 -3.31 -23.95
CA GLY A 378 27.35 -2.34 -24.78
C GLY A 378 26.50 -1.10 -25.06
N ASN A 379 25.76 -0.62 -24.07
CA ASN A 379 24.89 0.55 -24.12
C ASN A 379 23.68 0.41 -25.08
N LYS A 380 23.24 -0.82 -25.34
CA LYS A 380 22.18 -1.14 -26.31
C LYS A 380 20.79 -1.29 -25.70
N SER A 381 20.71 -1.62 -24.40
CA SER A 381 19.48 -2.06 -23.77
C SER A 381 19.45 -1.67 -22.28
N ARG A 382 18.28 -1.30 -21.78
CA ARG A 382 18.04 -0.90 -20.38
C ARG A 382 16.93 -1.75 -19.79
N LEU A 383 16.90 -1.85 -18.46
CA LEU A 383 15.78 -2.47 -17.75
C LEU A 383 14.54 -1.60 -17.95
N PRO A 384 13.43 -2.16 -18.45
CA PRO A 384 12.22 -1.40 -18.65
C PRO A 384 11.55 -1.09 -17.30
N ALA A 385 10.81 0.01 -17.19
CA ALA A 385 10.18 0.42 -15.92
C ALA A 385 9.24 -0.66 -15.37
N GLU A 386 8.50 -1.34 -16.25
CA GLU A 386 7.60 -2.43 -15.94
C GLU A 386 8.31 -3.67 -15.37
N ALA A 387 9.64 -3.81 -15.55
CA ALA A 387 10.41 -4.92 -14.96
C ALA A 387 10.38 -4.91 -13.43
N LEU A 388 10.09 -3.77 -12.80
CA LEU A 388 9.81 -3.70 -11.37
C LEU A 388 8.38 -4.17 -11.10
N LEU A 389 8.19 -5.47 -10.86
CA LEU A 389 6.86 -6.06 -10.65
C LEU A 389 6.22 -5.61 -9.34
N SER A 390 7.01 -5.51 -8.28
CA SER A 390 6.61 -5.03 -6.96
C SER A 390 7.84 -4.51 -6.22
N GLY A 391 7.67 -3.55 -5.32
CA GLY A 391 8.78 -2.85 -4.68
C GLY A 391 8.46 -2.19 -3.34
N TYR A 392 7.52 -2.73 -2.57
CA TYR A 392 7.02 -2.16 -1.30
C TYR A 392 7.36 -3.04 -0.10
N GLY A 393 7.39 -2.44 1.10
CA GLY A 393 7.54 -3.19 2.35
C GLY A 393 8.94 -3.79 2.51
N GLY A 394 9.97 -3.07 2.04
CA GLY A 394 11.36 -3.49 2.14
C GLY A 394 11.73 -4.74 1.34
N HIS A 395 10.98 -5.05 0.29
CA HIS A 395 11.38 -6.05 -0.70
C HIS A 395 11.02 -5.61 -2.12
N SER A 396 11.66 -6.22 -3.12
CA SER A 396 11.37 -5.95 -4.52
C SER A 396 11.43 -7.22 -5.38
N TYR A 397 10.61 -7.26 -6.42
CA TYR A 397 10.65 -8.24 -7.50
C TYR A 397 11.03 -7.53 -8.81
N ILE A 398 12.25 -7.77 -9.30
CA ILE A 398 12.79 -7.12 -10.51
C ILE A 398 13.10 -8.20 -11.55
N VAL A 399 12.56 -8.05 -12.76
CA VAL A 399 12.84 -8.94 -13.89
C VAL A 399 14.11 -8.47 -14.62
N VAL A 400 15.00 -9.41 -14.92
CA VAL A 400 16.27 -9.13 -15.61
C VAL A 400 16.44 -10.11 -16.77
N ARG A 401 16.87 -9.61 -17.93
CA ARG A 401 17.11 -10.45 -19.13
C ARG A 401 18.34 -11.34 -18.95
N SER A 402 18.30 -12.51 -19.58
CA SER A 402 19.31 -13.59 -19.43
C SER A 402 20.76 -13.21 -19.78
N GLU A 403 21.00 -12.06 -20.42
CA GLU A 403 22.35 -11.53 -20.68
C GLU A 403 23.11 -11.15 -19.40
N LEU A 404 22.40 -10.88 -18.31
CA LEU A 404 22.99 -10.70 -16.99
C LEU A 404 22.93 -12.03 -16.23
N SER A 405 24.10 -12.62 -15.96
CA SER A 405 24.15 -13.89 -15.24
C SER A 405 23.70 -13.73 -13.76
N PRO A 406 23.23 -14.80 -13.10
CA PRO A 406 22.90 -14.74 -11.67
C PRO A 406 24.05 -14.24 -10.78
N ASN A 407 25.30 -14.53 -11.14
CA ASN A 407 26.47 -14.02 -10.42
C ASN A 407 26.66 -12.51 -10.66
N ASP A 408 26.50 -12.06 -11.91
CA ASP A 408 26.52 -10.63 -12.22
C ASP A 408 25.45 -9.86 -11.40
N ILE A 409 24.25 -10.42 -11.27
CA ILE A 409 23.17 -9.83 -10.47
C ILE A 409 23.58 -9.72 -8.99
N LYS A 410 24.04 -10.82 -8.39
CA LYS A 410 24.46 -10.85 -6.98
C LYS A 410 25.60 -9.87 -6.70
N ASP A 411 26.59 -9.81 -7.61
CA ASP A 411 27.71 -8.88 -7.49
C ASP A 411 27.30 -7.42 -7.60
N ALA A 412 26.22 -7.11 -8.33
CA ALA A 412 25.72 -5.74 -8.45
C ALA A 412 25.15 -5.25 -7.11
N VAL A 413 24.43 -6.11 -6.39
CA VAL A 413 23.67 -5.71 -5.20
C VAL A 413 24.49 -5.84 -3.90
N LYS A 414 25.56 -6.65 -3.86
CA LYS A 414 26.27 -7.00 -2.62
C LYS A 414 26.82 -5.81 -1.80
N ASP A 415 27.18 -4.72 -2.48
CA ASP A 415 27.81 -3.55 -1.85
C ASP A 415 26.79 -2.45 -1.51
N LEU A 416 25.54 -2.63 -1.91
CA LEU A 416 24.47 -1.65 -1.71
C LEU A 416 24.06 -1.58 -0.23
N GLY A 417 24.06 -0.37 0.33
CA GLY A 417 23.68 -0.13 1.72
C GLY A 417 24.78 -0.38 2.77
N LYS A 418 25.97 -0.84 2.36
CA LYS A 418 27.10 -1.09 3.29
C LYS A 418 27.47 0.12 4.13
N GLU A 419 27.31 1.32 3.58
CA GLU A 419 27.62 2.56 4.29
C GLU A 419 26.68 2.87 5.46
N PHE A 420 25.56 2.16 5.57
CA PHE A 420 24.61 2.20 6.68
C PHE A 420 24.67 0.93 7.55
N ASP A 421 25.69 0.07 7.34
CA ASP A 421 25.82 -1.27 7.90
C ASP A 421 24.65 -2.20 7.55
N ILE A 422 24.14 -2.08 6.33
CA ILE A 422 23.04 -2.90 5.80
C ILE A 422 23.62 -3.88 4.79
N SER A 423 23.21 -5.14 4.89
CA SER A 423 23.50 -6.16 3.88
C SER A 423 22.17 -6.66 3.31
N LEU A 424 21.82 -6.22 2.11
CA LEU A 424 20.63 -6.69 1.42
C LEU A 424 20.78 -8.17 1.07
N LYS A 425 19.68 -8.92 1.14
CA LYS A 425 19.64 -10.32 0.69
C LYS A 425 18.98 -10.37 -0.68
N SER A 426 19.70 -10.86 -1.69
CA SER A 426 19.19 -10.99 -3.06
C SER A 426 19.20 -12.45 -3.52
N TYR A 427 18.06 -12.88 -4.05
CA TYR A 427 17.79 -14.21 -4.55
C TYR A 427 17.45 -14.13 -6.04
N VAL A 428 17.93 -15.07 -6.82
CA VAL A 428 17.74 -15.07 -8.29
C VAL A 428 17.09 -16.39 -8.67
N VAL A 429 15.99 -16.32 -9.41
CA VAL A 429 15.27 -17.49 -9.92
C VAL A 429 15.02 -17.36 -11.41
N GLU A 430 15.00 -18.48 -12.13
CA GLU A 430 14.54 -18.49 -13.52
C GLU A 430 13.03 -18.22 -13.56
N PHE A 431 12.57 -17.31 -14.41
CA PHE A 431 11.19 -16.83 -14.39
C PHE A 431 10.45 -17.07 -15.71
N VAL A 432 11.04 -16.62 -16.82
CA VAL A 432 10.44 -16.72 -18.16
C VAL A 432 11.34 -17.56 -19.06
N TYR A 433 10.73 -18.50 -19.78
CA TYR A 433 11.31 -19.31 -20.84
C TYR A 433 10.62 -19.01 -22.17
N GLU A 434 11.21 -19.45 -23.28
CA GLU A 434 10.65 -19.28 -24.64
C GLU A 434 9.21 -19.77 -24.82
N ASN A 435 8.77 -20.74 -24.01
CA ASN A 435 7.47 -21.37 -24.13
C ASN A 435 6.67 -21.42 -22.81
N TYR A 436 7.18 -20.81 -21.73
CA TYR A 436 6.58 -20.94 -20.41
C TYR A 436 6.94 -19.80 -19.46
N ILE A 437 5.97 -19.37 -18.65
CA ILE A 437 6.18 -18.44 -17.54
C ILE A 437 5.82 -19.19 -16.25
N LYS A 438 6.76 -19.27 -15.31
CA LYS A 438 6.52 -19.91 -14.01
C LYS A 438 5.36 -19.22 -13.28
N ASN A 439 4.54 -20.01 -12.61
CA ASN A 439 3.48 -19.50 -11.74
C ASN A 439 4.06 -18.98 -10.42
N PHE A 440 3.26 -18.20 -9.68
CA PHE A 440 3.67 -17.60 -8.42
C PHE A 440 4.17 -18.64 -7.41
N LYS A 441 3.47 -19.77 -7.29
CA LYS A 441 3.85 -20.86 -6.39
C LYS A 441 5.21 -21.46 -6.72
N GLU A 442 5.51 -21.68 -8.00
CA GLU A 442 6.78 -22.29 -8.42
C GLU A 442 7.97 -21.39 -8.05
N VAL A 443 7.83 -20.09 -8.29
CA VAL A 443 8.87 -19.11 -7.93
C VAL A 443 8.98 -18.94 -6.41
N SER A 444 7.86 -18.78 -5.70
CA SER A 444 7.89 -18.63 -4.25
C SER A 444 8.51 -19.84 -3.54
N GLU A 445 8.24 -21.06 -3.99
CA GLU A 445 8.90 -22.27 -3.49
C GLU A 445 10.42 -22.26 -3.77
N GLU A 446 10.84 -21.76 -4.92
CA GLU A 446 12.26 -21.66 -5.29
C GLU A 446 12.99 -20.60 -4.44
N ILE A 447 12.38 -19.44 -4.25
CA ILE A 447 12.85 -18.40 -3.32
C ILE A 447 12.92 -18.99 -1.90
N MET A 448 11.89 -19.70 -1.44
CA MET A 448 11.86 -20.33 -0.12
C MET A 448 12.97 -21.37 0.10
N LYS A 449 13.41 -22.07 -0.96
CA LYS A 449 14.56 -22.98 -0.88
C LYS A 449 15.87 -22.23 -0.67
N GLN A 450 16.04 -21.09 -1.35
CA GLN A 450 17.22 -20.23 -1.20
C GLN A 450 17.22 -19.46 0.12
N THR A 451 16.05 -19.19 0.70
CA THR A 451 15.91 -18.49 1.97
C THR A 451 16.05 -19.40 3.20
N ARG A 452 16.31 -20.71 3.08
CA ARG A 452 16.61 -21.56 4.25
C ARG A 452 17.82 -21.07 5.05
N GLU A 453 18.72 -20.34 4.40
CA GLU A 453 19.84 -19.62 5.01
C GLU A 453 19.44 -18.29 5.67
N ARG A 454 18.17 -17.82 5.57
CA ARG A 454 17.69 -16.58 6.22
C ARG A 454 17.84 -16.63 7.73
N TYR A 455 17.72 -17.82 8.33
CA TYR A 455 17.87 -18.04 9.77
C TYR A 455 19.33 -17.97 10.25
N ILE A 456 20.29 -17.95 9.32
CA ILE A 456 21.67 -17.59 9.61
C ILE A 456 21.73 -16.07 9.59
N VAL A 457 21.33 -15.47 10.71
CA VAL A 457 21.53 -14.04 10.92
C VAL A 457 23.02 -13.84 11.16
N ASP A 458 23.73 -13.29 10.18
CA ASP A 458 25.08 -12.79 10.42
C ASP A 458 24.95 -11.48 11.22
N LEU A 459 24.74 -11.64 12.54
CA LEU A 459 24.78 -10.55 13.52
C LEU A 459 26.23 -10.13 13.76
N ASN A 460 26.97 -9.82 12.70
CA ASN A 460 28.19 -9.04 12.79
C ASN A 460 27.86 -7.57 13.16
N GLU A 461 26.93 -7.34 14.11
CA GLU A 461 26.95 -6.15 14.94
C GLU A 461 28.26 -6.23 15.72
N LYS A 462 29.32 -5.67 15.13
CA LYS A 462 30.59 -5.53 15.82
C LYS A 462 30.31 -4.71 17.07
N VAL A 463 30.26 -5.38 18.22
CA VAL A 463 30.18 -4.75 19.53
C VAL A 463 31.55 -4.11 19.74
N TYR A 464 31.66 -2.84 19.35
CA TYR A 464 32.91 -2.10 19.46
C TYR A 464 33.15 -1.53 20.86
N SER A 465 32.26 -1.84 21.82
CA SER A 465 32.27 -1.17 23.11
C SER A 465 32.89 -1.96 24.27
N LEU A 466 34.18 -1.73 24.54
CA LEU A 466 34.87 -2.18 25.75
C LEU A 466 34.77 -1.16 26.92
N GLY A 467 33.81 -0.23 26.90
CA GLY A 467 33.63 0.79 27.96
C GLY A 467 34.64 1.95 28.01
N LEU A 468 35.52 2.08 27.00
CA LEU A 468 36.56 3.13 26.94
C LEU A 468 36.25 4.33 26.01
N HIS A 469 35.09 4.35 25.36
CA HIS A 469 34.69 5.38 24.40
C HIS A 469 33.29 5.88 24.77
N ARG A 470 32.99 7.12 24.35
CA ARG A 470 31.64 7.66 24.47
C ARG A 470 30.71 6.94 23.50
N VAL A 471 29.49 6.67 23.95
CA VAL A 471 28.48 5.94 23.18
C VAL A 471 27.62 6.95 22.42
N CYS A 472 27.26 6.61 21.19
CA CYS A 472 26.36 7.39 20.35
C CYS A 472 25.05 7.73 21.09
N THR A 473 24.72 9.02 21.23
CA THR A 473 23.50 9.48 21.92
C THR A 473 22.22 9.04 21.21
N SER A 474 22.28 8.84 19.90
CA SER A 474 21.14 8.42 19.08
C SER A 474 20.84 6.92 19.21
N CYS A 475 21.78 6.03 18.90
CA CYS A 475 21.51 4.58 18.92
C CYS A 475 21.84 3.90 20.25
N GLY A 476 22.59 4.55 21.15
CA GLY A 476 22.95 4.02 22.47
C GLY A 476 23.85 2.77 22.47
N ILE A 477 24.36 2.35 21.30
CA ILE A 477 25.08 1.07 21.14
C ILE A 477 26.51 1.26 20.63
N ARG A 478 26.73 2.20 19.70
CA ARG A 478 27.98 2.31 18.92
C ARG A 478 28.88 3.42 19.45
N PRO A 479 30.21 3.33 19.26
CA PRO A 479 31.11 4.42 19.60
C PRO A 479 30.74 5.69 18.83
N ALA A 480 30.71 6.81 19.52
CA ALA A 480 30.57 8.11 18.89
C ALA A 480 31.87 8.49 18.17
N SER A 481 31.75 8.98 16.94
CA SER A 481 32.85 9.41 16.07
C SER A 481 32.68 10.84 15.55
N HIS A 482 31.47 11.40 15.66
CA HIS A 482 31.10 12.75 15.21
C HIS A 482 30.38 13.52 16.31
N ILE A 483 30.38 14.85 16.20
CA ILE A 483 29.57 15.74 17.04
C ILE A 483 28.70 16.58 16.10
N ASP A 484 27.38 16.50 16.25
CA ASP A 484 26.40 17.33 15.53
C ASP A 484 25.64 18.18 16.56
N VAL A 485 25.95 19.46 16.62
CA VAL A 485 25.49 20.40 17.67
C VAL A 485 25.95 19.93 19.06
N GLU A 486 25.10 19.25 19.82
CA GLU A 486 25.39 18.69 21.15
C GLU A 486 25.34 17.15 21.16
N ASP A 487 24.86 16.53 20.07
CA ASP A 487 24.73 15.08 19.95
C ASP A 487 26.07 14.45 19.52
N GLU A 488 26.55 13.49 20.31
CA GLU A 488 27.69 12.65 19.94
C GLU A 488 27.19 11.43 19.15
N LEU A 489 27.52 11.36 17.86
CA LEU A 489 26.93 10.38 16.93
C LEU A 489 27.98 9.42 16.36
N CYS A 490 27.58 8.16 16.14
CA CYS A 490 28.36 7.23 15.31
C CYS A 490 28.17 7.55 13.82
N ASP A 491 29.08 7.07 12.95
CA ASP A 491 29.05 7.30 11.50
C ASP A 491 27.67 7.07 10.86
N ARG A 492 27.01 5.95 11.18
CA ARG A 492 25.68 5.63 10.67
C ARG A 492 24.63 6.66 11.10
N CYS A 493 24.56 6.97 12.40
CA CYS A 493 23.59 7.90 12.94
C CYS A 493 23.83 9.32 12.43
N TYR A 494 25.10 9.73 12.29
CA TYR A 494 25.47 11.00 11.70
C TYR A 494 25.01 11.11 10.25
N LYS A 495 25.26 10.11 9.39
CA LYS A 495 24.78 10.10 8.01
C LYS A 495 23.26 10.19 7.91
N VAL A 496 22.54 9.35 8.65
CA VAL A 496 21.07 9.38 8.71
C VAL A 496 20.58 10.76 9.15
N ARG A 497 21.19 11.33 10.20
CA ARG A 497 20.88 12.66 10.71
C ARG A 497 21.05 13.75 9.64
N GLN A 498 22.18 13.78 8.93
CA GLN A 498 22.43 14.77 7.88
C GLN A 498 21.43 14.64 6.72
N LEU A 499 21.18 13.43 6.23
CA LEU A 499 20.25 13.21 5.12
C LEU A 499 18.80 13.48 5.49
N SER A 500 18.43 13.29 6.77
CA SER A 500 17.09 13.59 7.26
C SER A 500 16.76 15.09 7.32
N LYS A 501 17.74 15.99 7.21
CA LYS A 501 17.53 17.46 7.26
C LYS A 501 16.71 17.98 6.07
N SER A 502 16.67 17.26 4.95
CA SER A 502 15.91 17.63 3.76
C SER A 502 14.87 16.59 3.32
N ARG A 503 14.90 15.37 3.87
CA ARG A 503 14.16 14.22 3.33
C ARG A 503 13.16 13.63 4.32
N ALA A 504 12.32 12.72 3.81
CA ALA A 504 11.25 12.04 4.54
C ALA A 504 10.26 12.97 5.25
N PHE A 505 10.35 13.15 6.57
CA PHE A 505 9.42 14.03 7.30
C PHE A 505 9.51 15.48 6.77
N ILE A 506 10.72 15.98 6.53
CA ILE A 506 10.93 17.36 6.07
C ILE A 506 10.41 17.56 4.64
N SER A 507 10.66 16.61 3.75
CA SER A 507 10.12 16.66 2.39
C SER A 507 8.60 16.64 2.41
N ARG A 508 7.97 15.78 3.23
CA ARG A 508 6.50 15.75 3.37
C ARG A 508 5.93 17.04 3.94
N ALA A 509 6.57 17.61 4.97
CA ALA A 509 6.12 18.89 5.52
C ALA A 509 6.22 20.03 4.48
N ASN A 510 7.24 19.98 3.61
CA ASN A 510 7.47 20.99 2.57
C ASN A 510 6.65 20.76 1.29
N THR A 511 6.09 19.58 1.08
CA THR A 511 5.26 19.25 -0.08
C THR A 511 3.92 19.98 -0.02
N THR A 512 3.50 20.48 -1.18
CA THR A 512 2.14 21.00 -1.39
C THR A 512 1.29 19.86 -1.95
N TYR A 513 0.30 19.44 -1.16
CA TYR A 513 -0.64 18.38 -1.51
C TYR A 513 -1.92 18.96 -2.10
N LEU A 514 -2.48 18.32 -3.10
CA LEU A 514 -3.84 18.59 -3.56
C LEU A 514 -4.80 17.66 -2.82
N VAL A 515 -5.61 18.22 -1.93
CA VAL A 515 -6.65 17.53 -1.17
C VAL A 515 -8.01 17.96 -1.70
N GLY A 516 -8.57 17.16 -2.60
CA GLY A 516 -9.80 17.50 -3.31
C GLY A 516 -9.53 18.63 -4.31
N GLN A 517 -10.07 19.82 -4.05
CA GLN A 517 -9.82 21.02 -4.84
C GLN A 517 -8.93 22.05 -4.11
N ILE A 518 -8.39 21.67 -2.95
CA ILE A 518 -7.66 22.57 -2.05
C ILE A 518 -6.20 22.16 -2.00
N ASP A 519 -5.30 23.11 -2.13
CA ASP A 519 -3.87 22.89 -1.92
C ASP A 519 -3.55 23.00 -0.42
N ILE A 520 -2.72 22.12 0.15
CA ILE A 520 -2.33 22.15 1.56
C ILE A 520 -0.82 21.92 1.65
N THR A 521 -0.11 22.86 2.30
CA THR A 521 1.32 22.75 2.58
C THR A 521 1.53 22.72 4.10
N PRO A 522 1.89 21.59 4.72
CA PRO A 522 2.02 21.49 6.18
C PRO A 522 3.01 22.49 6.80
N LEU A 523 4.08 22.82 6.10
CA LEU A 523 5.08 23.80 6.54
C LEU A 523 4.48 25.18 6.82
N ASP A 524 3.43 25.59 6.09
CA ASP A 524 2.79 26.89 6.32
C ASP A 524 2.09 26.94 7.69
N PHE A 525 1.44 25.84 8.08
CA PHE A 525 0.81 25.68 9.40
C PHE A 525 1.86 25.56 10.50
N MET A 526 2.96 24.85 10.25
CA MET A 526 4.06 24.72 11.21
C MET A 526 4.73 26.07 11.50
N LYS A 527 4.97 26.89 10.46
CA LYS A 527 5.46 28.26 10.60
C LYS A 527 4.50 29.15 11.39
N LYS A 528 3.20 29.06 11.10
CA LYS A 528 2.16 29.80 11.84
C LYS A 528 2.19 29.47 13.34
N ALA A 529 2.39 28.20 13.69
CA ALA A 529 2.47 27.73 15.06
C ALA A 529 3.82 28.01 15.75
N LYS A 530 4.79 28.62 15.05
CA LYS A 530 6.18 28.81 15.51
C LYS A 530 6.87 27.50 15.91
N LEU A 531 6.55 26.42 15.22
CA LEU A 531 7.13 25.08 15.43
C LEU A 531 8.25 24.79 14.41
N TYR A 532 8.74 25.85 13.76
CA TYR A 532 9.84 25.84 12.82
C TYR A 532 10.66 27.12 12.99
N GLU A 533 11.81 27.02 13.65
CA GLU A 533 12.76 28.13 13.87
C GLU A 533 14.19 27.61 13.72
N ASN A 534 15.07 28.36 13.04
CA ASN A 534 16.48 28.03 12.87
C ASN A 534 16.76 26.56 12.46
N GLU A 535 16.00 26.06 11.48
CA GLU A 535 16.08 24.67 10.97
C GLU A 535 15.75 23.58 12.01
N THR A 536 15.23 23.96 13.18
CA THR A 536 14.71 23.04 14.19
C THR A 536 13.23 22.76 13.91
N TYR A 537 12.88 21.47 13.89
CA TYR A 537 11.53 20.99 13.58
C TYR A 537 10.92 20.26 14.78
N TYR A 538 9.89 20.84 15.37
CA TYR A 538 9.11 20.22 16.46
C TYR A 538 8.03 19.30 15.87
N ALA A 539 8.49 18.18 15.31
CA ALA A 539 7.65 17.28 14.51
C ALA A 539 6.51 16.65 15.31
N MET A 540 6.80 16.15 16.52
CA MET A 540 5.82 15.49 17.38
C MET A 540 4.77 16.47 17.88
N GLU A 541 5.20 17.65 18.32
CA GLU A 541 4.37 18.75 18.79
C GLU A 541 3.45 19.26 17.67
N PHE A 542 4.00 19.43 16.46
CA PHE A 542 3.20 19.78 15.30
C PHE A 542 2.14 18.72 15.01
N ILE A 543 2.48 17.44 15.00
CA ILE A 543 1.47 16.39 14.74
C ILE A 543 0.44 16.32 15.87
N ALA A 544 0.84 16.57 17.12
CA ALA A 544 -0.06 16.54 18.28
C ALA A 544 -1.14 17.63 18.29
N GLY A 545 -1.01 18.67 17.46
CA GLY A 545 -1.95 19.80 17.44
C GLY A 545 -1.47 21.05 18.16
N TYR A 546 -0.16 21.17 18.47
CA TYR A 546 0.36 22.35 19.16
C TYR A 546 0.15 23.61 18.32
N ARG A 547 -0.39 24.66 18.95
CA ARG A 547 -0.47 26.01 18.36
C ARG A 547 0.71 26.90 18.75
N ASN A 548 1.44 26.50 19.79
CA ASN A 548 2.67 27.08 20.31
C ASN A 548 3.35 26.02 21.21
N LEU A 549 4.54 26.32 21.74
CA LEU A 549 5.30 25.37 22.58
C LEU A 549 4.72 25.15 24.00
N GLU A 550 3.75 25.96 24.44
CA GLU A 550 3.11 25.84 25.76
C GLU A 550 1.86 24.94 25.73
N ASP A 551 1.53 24.41 24.56
CA ASP A 551 0.36 23.57 24.37
C ASP A 551 0.51 22.20 25.05
N THR A 552 -0.60 21.52 25.31
CA THR A 552 -0.63 20.25 26.09
C THR A 552 -1.45 19.16 25.40
N THR A 553 -1.69 19.28 24.10
CA THR A 553 -2.40 18.26 23.32
C THR A 553 -1.56 17.00 23.13
N TYR A 554 -2.22 15.89 22.85
CA TYR A 554 -1.57 14.59 22.73
C TYR A 554 -1.52 14.14 21.27
N VAL A 555 -0.53 13.31 20.97
CA VAL A 555 -0.39 12.65 19.68
C VAL A 555 -0.90 11.22 19.77
N ALA A 556 -1.59 10.78 18.73
CA ALA A 556 -2.00 9.40 18.55
C ALA A 556 -1.11 8.72 17.50
N PHE A 557 -0.56 7.58 17.87
CA PHE A 557 0.06 6.62 16.96
C PHE A 557 -1.02 5.65 16.49
N ILE A 558 -1.15 5.50 15.18
CA ILE A 558 -2.09 4.58 14.55
C ILE A 558 -1.26 3.60 13.74
N LYS A 559 -1.22 2.35 14.19
CA LYS A 559 -0.59 1.26 13.46
C LYS A 559 -1.63 0.27 12.98
N ALA A 560 -1.49 -0.23 11.77
CA ALA A 560 -2.38 -1.28 11.27
C ALA A 560 -1.63 -2.27 10.39
N ASP A 561 -2.12 -3.51 10.37
CA ASP A 561 -1.60 -4.59 9.56
C ASP A 561 -2.75 -5.41 8.94
N GLY A 562 -2.58 -5.81 7.68
CA GLY A 562 -3.56 -6.59 6.94
C GLY A 562 -3.67 -8.02 7.49
N ASN A 563 -4.87 -8.41 7.92
CA ASN A 563 -5.11 -9.74 8.44
C ASN A 563 -4.81 -10.81 7.38
N TYR A 564 -3.88 -11.72 7.71
CA TYR A 564 -3.52 -12.86 6.88
C TYR A 564 -2.94 -12.50 5.50
N GLY A 565 -2.28 -11.34 5.35
CA GLY A 565 -1.67 -10.89 4.09
C GLY A 565 -0.84 -11.98 3.39
N GLY A 566 0.11 -12.59 4.11
CA GLY A 566 0.94 -13.67 3.59
C GLY A 566 0.17 -14.90 3.09
N GLU A 567 -0.93 -15.28 3.76
CA GLU A 567 -1.78 -16.39 3.28
C GLU A 567 -2.57 -15.98 2.04
N ILE A 568 -3.11 -14.74 1.98
CA ILE A 568 -3.83 -14.25 0.80
C ILE A 568 -2.94 -14.28 -0.45
N PHE A 569 -1.68 -13.86 -0.35
CA PHE A 569 -0.74 -13.90 -1.49
C PHE A 569 -0.27 -15.31 -1.84
N LYS A 570 -0.15 -16.21 -0.86
CA LYS A 570 0.19 -17.62 -1.09
C LYS A 570 -0.84 -18.36 -1.96
N TYR A 571 -2.11 -17.91 -1.93
CA TYR A 571 -3.18 -18.44 -2.80
C TYR A 571 -3.26 -17.73 -4.17
N SER A 572 -2.21 -17.05 -4.63
CA SER A 572 -2.14 -16.54 -6.00
C SER A 572 -1.85 -17.65 -7.00
N ILE A 573 -2.65 -17.73 -8.06
CA ILE A 573 -2.54 -18.79 -9.08
C ILE A 573 -1.42 -18.47 -10.07
N THR A 574 -1.38 -17.23 -10.57
CA THR A 574 -0.38 -16.74 -11.52
C THR A 574 0.38 -15.55 -10.93
N PHE A 575 1.49 -15.15 -11.55
CA PHE A 575 2.18 -13.91 -11.16
C PHE A 575 1.34 -12.66 -11.39
N SER A 576 0.54 -12.62 -12.45
CA SER A 576 -0.35 -11.49 -12.73
C SER A 576 -1.44 -11.36 -11.67
N ASP A 577 -1.94 -12.47 -11.13
CA ASP A 577 -2.85 -12.49 -9.97
C ASP A 577 -2.16 -11.97 -8.69
N TYR A 578 -0.89 -12.31 -8.46
CA TYR A 578 -0.11 -11.72 -7.36
C TYR A 578 0.06 -10.19 -7.51
N ILE A 579 0.48 -9.71 -8.69
CA ILE A 579 0.67 -8.27 -8.97
C ILE A 579 -0.65 -7.53 -8.75
N ASP A 580 -1.75 -8.05 -9.30
CA ASP A 580 -3.09 -7.49 -9.12
C ASP A 580 -3.48 -7.33 -7.66
N ARG A 581 -3.32 -8.38 -6.84
CA ARG A 581 -3.65 -8.33 -5.41
C ARG A 581 -2.77 -7.33 -4.69
N SER A 582 -1.47 -7.33 -4.98
CA SER A 582 -0.49 -6.46 -4.33
C SER A 582 -0.78 -5.00 -4.63
N PHE A 583 -1.00 -4.66 -5.89
CA PHE A 583 -1.25 -3.29 -6.33
C PHE A 583 -2.65 -2.81 -5.94
N ARG A 584 -3.65 -3.70 -5.91
CA ARG A 584 -4.99 -3.36 -5.41
C ARG A 584 -4.97 -3.06 -3.92
N LEU A 585 -4.25 -3.84 -3.13
CA LEU A 585 -4.09 -3.59 -1.69
C LEU A 585 -3.45 -2.22 -1.45
N ASP A 586 -2.29 -1.97 -2.07
CA ASP A 586 -1.55 -0.72 -1.92
C ASP A 586 -2.37 0.50 -2.38
N TYR A 587 -2.93 0.46 -3.59
CA TYR A 587 -3.77 1.53 -4.12
C TYR A 587 -5.03 1.76 -3.27
N GLY A 588 -5.70 0.68 -2.86
CA GLY A 588 -6.96 0.76 -2.12
C GLY A 588 -6.80 1.36 -0.72
N VAL A 589 -5.69 1.07 -0.03
CA VAL A 589 -5.34 1.69 1.26
C VAL A 589 -5.01 3.18 1.09
N LYS A 590 -4.17 3.53 0.10
CA LYS A 590 -3.83 4.94 -0.19
C LYS A 590 -5.06 5.76 -0.60
N LYS A 591 -5.94 5.17 -1.42
CA LYS A 591 -7.24 5.72 -1.79
C LYS A 591 -8.12 5.94 -0.57
N ALA A 592 -8.19 4.96 0.34
CA ALA A 592 -8.98 5.09 1.57
C ALA A 592 -8.49 6.23 2.46
N PHE A 593 -7.17 6.38 2.63
CA PHE A 593 -6.58 7.52 3.32
C PHE A 593 -6.94 8.84 2.63
N TYR A 594 -6.72 8.93 1.31
CA TYR A 594 -6.96 10.14 0.54
C TYR A 594 -8.43 10.58 0.59
N ASP A 595 -9.36 9.65 0.40
CA ASP A 595 -10.79 9.97 0.42
C ASP A 595 -11.22 10.43 1.85
N THR A 596 -10.52 9.97 2.90
CA THR A 596 -10.77 10.36 4.31
C THR A 596 -10.23 11.73 4.63
N ILE A 597 -9.03 12.08 4.14
CA ILE A 597 -8.49 13.43 4.30
C ILE A 597 -9.28 14.46 3.47
N VAL A 598 -9.78 14.08 2.29
CA VAL A 598 -10.66 14.92 1.46
C VAL A 598 -11.99 15.19 2.16
N GLU A 599 -12.61 14.17 2.78
CA GLU A 599 -13.83 14.37 3.58
C GLU A 599 -13.59 15.36 4.72
N LEU A 600 -12.48 15.22 5.46
CA LEU A 600 -12.12 16.15 6.53
C LEU A 600 -11.96 17.58 6.00
N ALA A 601 -11.20 17.76 4.91
CA ALA A 601 -10.92 19.08 4.36
C ALA A 601 -12.19 19.76 3.79
N ASN A 602 -13.05 19.02 3.08
CA ASN A 602 -14.25 19.57 2.44
C ASN A 602 -15.26 20.17 3.43
N GLN A 603 -15.24 19.76 4.70
CA GLN A 603 -16.08 20.36 5.74
C GLN A 603 -15.68 21.80 6.10
N GLY A 604 -14.48 22.24 5.70
CA GLY A 604 -13.96 23.57 5.95
C GLY A 604 -14.26 24.63 4.88
N ASN A 605 -15.05 24.33 3.85
CA ASN A 605 -15.26 25.28 2.74
C ASN A 605 -15.76 26.67 3.20
N ASN A 606 -15.28 27.74 2.56
CA ASN A 606 -15.61 29.17 2.78
C ASN A 606 -14.87 29.94 3.89
N LEU A 607 -13.74 29.43 4.39
CA LEU A 607 -12.89 30.15 5.38
C LEU A 607 -11.48 30.44 4.83
N ASN A 608 -10.80 31.42 5.45
CA ASN A 608 -9.38 31.66 5.19
C ASN A 608 -8.57 30.39 5.47
N LYS A 609 -7.80 29.93 4.48
CA LYS A 609 -7.08 28.66 4.50
C LYS A 609 -6.23 28.44 5.76
N LEU A 610 -5.45 29.43 6.17
CA LEU A 610 -4.54 29.29 7.32
C LEU A 610 -5.26 29.39 8.66
N GLU A 611 -6.47 29.93 8.71
CA GLU A 611 -7.29 30.03 9.93
C GLU A 611 -8.28 28.88 10.07
N ASN A 612 -8.34 28.00 9.07
CA ASN A 612 -9.29 26.92 9.00
C ASN A 612 -8.82 25.71 9.83
N PRO A 613 -9.55 25.32 10.89
CA PRO A 613 -9.17 24.18 11.73
C PRO A 613 -9.23 22.84 10.99
N TYR A 614 -10.04 22.71 9.94
CA TYR A 614 -10.10 21.49 9.11
C TYR A 614 -8.80 21.32 8.31
N TYR A 615 -8.30 22.39 7.70
CA TYR A 615 -7.05 22.35 6.93
C TYR A 615 -5.83 22.21 7.83
N ASP A 616 -5.86 22.81 9.03
CA ASP A 616 -4.81 22.63 10.04
C ASP A 616 -4.69 21.15 10.44
N LEU A 617 -5.80 20.51 10.83
CA LEU A 617 -5.81 19.08 11.19
C LEU A 617 -5.41 18.20 10.00
N ALA A 618 -5.90 18.50 8.79
CA ALA A 618 -5.52 17.75 7.59
C ALA A 618 -4.01 17.85 7.31
N SER A 619 -3.43 19.04 7.49
CA SER A 619 -1.99 19.27 7.30
C SER A 619 -1.13 18.47 8.27
N ARG A 620 -1.58 18.33 9.53
CA ARG A 620 -0.88 17.56 10.57
C ARG A 620 -0.92 16.06 10.30
N ILE A 621 -2.06 15.55 9.82
CA ILE A 621 -2.20 14.15 9.41
C ILE A 621 -1.29 13.84 8.20
N LEU A 622 -1.26 14.71 7.18
CA LEU A 622 -0.38 14.56 6.01
C LEU A 622 1.09 14.48 6.39
N ALA A 623 1.56 15.37 7.28
CA ALA A 623 2.94 15.35 7.77
C ALA A 623 3.22 14.14 8.68
N GLY A 624 2.22 13.66 9.41
CA GLY A 624 2.31 12.57 10.38
C GLY A 624 2.37 11.16 9.78
N VAL A 625 2.20 11.00 8.47
CA VAL A 625 2.39 9.69 7.80
C VAL A 625 3.87 9.29 7.90
N LEU A 626 4.16 8.12 8.48
CA LEU A 626 5.49 7.51 8.42
C LEU A 626 5.59 6.61 7.19
N TYR A 627 4.68 5.65 7.07
CA TYR A 627 4.53 4.81 5.88
C TYR A 627 3.07 4.35 5.72
N ILE A 628 2.65 4.22 4.48
CA ILE A 628 1.32 3.74 4.09
C ILE A 628 1.42 3.08 2.72
N GLY A 629 1.28 1.76 2.69
CA GLY A 629 1.35 0.97 1.47
C GLY A 629 1.43 -0.52 1.78
N GLY A 630 0.89 -1.35 0.89
CA GLY A 630 0.72 -2.77 1.16
C GLY A 630 -0.19 -3.05 2.35
N ASP A 631 0.19 -4.00 3.21
CA ASP A 631 -0.55 -4.43 4.40
C ASP A 631 -0.16 -3.71 5.70
N ASP A 632 1.05 -3.14 5.82
CA ASP A 632 1.54 -2.47 7.04
C ASP A 632 1.42 -0.93 6.93
N ILE A 633 0.87 -0.29 7.95
CA ILE A 633 0.58 1.15 8.00
C ILE A 633 1.01 1.70 9.35
N LEU A 634 1.72 2.83 9.34
CA LEU A 634 2.01 3.61 10.53
C LEU A 634 1.88 5.11 10.24
N MET A 635 0.99 5.75 10.98
CA MET A 635 0.76 7.18 10.91
C MET A 635 0.56 7.77 12.30
N LEU A 636 0.90 9.04 12.44
CA LEU A 636 0.64 9.84 13.62
C LEU A 636 -0.41 10.88 13.29
N ALA A 637 -1.30 11.17 14.24
CA ALA A 637 -2.35 12.15 14.09
C ALA A 637 -2.61 12.90 15.41
N PRO A 638 -3.21 14.11 15.36
CA PRO A 638 -3.75 14.74 16.56
C PRO A 638 -4.75 13.79 17.25
N ALA A 639 -4.63 13.60 18.56
CA ALA A 639 -5.47 12.64 19.28
C ALA A 639 -6.98 12.92 19.11
N VAL A 640 -7.37 14.19 18.99
CA VAL A 640 -8.78 14.61 18.84
C VAL A 640 -9.48 14.04 17.60
N ILE A 641 -8.73 13.69 16.54
CA ILE A 641 -9.29 13.23 15.26
C ILE A 641 -8.90 11.78 14.91
N ALA A 642 -7.98 11.18 15.68
CA ALA A 642 -7.34 9.91 15.33
C ALA A 642 -8.34 8.74 15.19
N LEU A 643 -9.26 8.57 16.14
CA LEU A 643 -10.25 7.49 16.12
C LEU A 643 -11.27 7.59 14.98
N PRO A 644 -11.98 8.73 14.76
CA PRO A 644 -12.91 8.82 13.64
C PRO A 644 -12.19 8.73 12.29
N PHE A 645 -10.94 9.22 12.20
CA PHE A 645 -10.12 9.06 11.00
C PHE A 645 -9.80 7.59 10.74
N ALA A 646 -9.27 6.86 11.73
CA ALA A 646 -8.95 5.44 11.61
C ALA A 646 -10.18 4.61 11.22
N VAL A 647 -11.32 4.80 11.89
CA VAL A 647 -12.54 4.04 11.61
C VAL A 647 -13.00 4.24 10.16
N LYS A 648 -13.07 5.49 9.68
CA LYS A 648 -13.49 5.78 8.30
C LYS A 648 -12.48 5.27 7.28
N MET A 649 -11.19 5.46 7.53
CA MET A 649 -10.12 4.99 6.65
C MET A 649 -10.15 3.47 6.50
N PHE A 650 -10.14 2.71 7.59
CA PHE A 650 -10.05 1.25 7.50
C PHE A 650 -11.33 0.59 6.98
N LYS A 651 -12.50 1.22 7.16
CA LYS A 651 -13.74 0.79 6.52
C LYS A 651 -13.66 0.93 4.99
N ARG A 652 -13.18 2.07 4.51
CA ARG A 652 -12.94 2.29 3.07
C ARG A 652 -11.85 1.40 2.53
N ALA A 653 -10.80 1.12 3.32
CA ALA A 653 -9.74 0.20 2.92
C ALA A 653 -10.30 -1.22 2.71
N GLU A 654 -11.15 -1.69 3.62
CA GLU A 654 -11.85 -2.98 3.47
C GLU A 654 -12.76 -3.00 2.22
N GLU A 655 -13.50 -1.92 1.95
CA GLU A 655 -14.35 -1.80 0.75
C GLU A 655 -13.54 -1.79 -0.56
N ASN A 656 -12.38 -1.12 -0.58
CA ASN A 656 -11.55 -0.99 -1.79
C ASN A 656 -10.71 -2.24 -2.08
N THR A 657 -10.26 -2.94 -1.03
CA THR A 657 -9.26 -4.01 -1.12
C THR A 657 -9.83 -5.40 -0.81
N GLY A 658 -10.90 -5.50 -0.02
CA GLY A 658 -11.36 -6.76 0.57
C GLY A 658 -10.52 -7.30 1.71
N PHE A 659 -9.38 -6.67 2.02
CA PHE A 659 -8.55 -7.02 3.15
C PHE A 659 -9.18 -6.46 4.41
N THR A 660 -9.08 -7.22 5.50
CA THR A 660 -9.45 -6.73 6.82
C THR A 660 -8.20 -6.33 7.57
N PHE A 661 -8.32 -5.40 8.51
CA PHE A 661 -7.17 -4.83 9.20
C PHE A 661 -7.29 -4.99 10.71
N LYS A 662 -6.18 -5.29 11.38
CA LYS A 662 -6.04 -5.13 12.84
C LYS A 662 -5.37 -3.78 13.08
N VAL A 663 -5.95 -2.95 13.94
CA VAL A 663 -5.56 -1.56 14.14
C VAL A 663 -5.28 -1.31 15.61
N GLY A 664 -4.10 -0.77 15.93
CA GLY A 664 -3.75 -0.28 17.26
C GLY A 664 -3.70 1.25 17.28
N VAL A 665 -4.32 1.86 18.29
CA VAL A 665 -4.27 3.32 18.52
C VAL A 665 -3.71 3.60 19.90
N LEU A 666 -2.53 4.23 19.96
CA LEU A 666 -1.86 4.58 21.20
C LEU A 666 -1.75 6.10 21.32
N VAL A 667 -2.23 6.68 22.42
CA VAL A 667 -2.18 8.13 22.67
C VAL A 667 -1.14 8.44 23.75
N THR A 668 -0.17 9.30 23.43
CA THR A 668 0.90 9.72 24.34
C THR A 668 1.16 11.22 24.24
N LYS A 669 1.93 11.77 25.20
CA LYS A 669 2.47 13.12 25.07
C LYS A 669 3.49 13.22 23.93
N PRO A 670 3.73 14.42 23.36
CA PRO A 670 4.69 14.61 22.27
C PRO A 670 6.15 14.39 22.68
N ASP A 671 6.48 14.58 23.96
CA ASP A 671 7.81 14.34 24.55
C ASP A 671 8.08 12.85 24.84
N HIS A 672 7.08 11.97 24.61
CA HIS A 672 7.25 10.54 24.79
C HIS A 672 8.25 9.97 23.76
N PRO A 673 9.19 9.09 24.17
CA PRO A 673 10.12 8.49 23.22
C PRO A 673 9.39 7.69 22.12
N VAL A 674 9.60 8.09 20.87
CA VAL A 674 8.88 7.58 19.69
C VAL A 674 9.09 6.07 19.51
N GLN A 675 10.31 5.58 19.76
CA GLN A 675 10.63 4.15 19.66
C GLN A 675 9.77 3.27 20.57
N PHE A 676 9.54 3.71 21.81
CA PHE A 676 8.74 2.96 22.77
C PHE A 676 7.25 3.04 22.44
N ALA A 677 6.77 4.21 21.99
CA ALA A 677 5.40 4.35 21.52
C ALA A 677 5.11 3.45 20.30
N ILE A 678 6.04 3.33 19.35
CA ILE A 678 5.87 2.45 18.18
C ILE A 678 5.84 0.97 18.59
N ARG A 679 6.71 0.53 19.50
CA ARG A 679 6.67 -0.85 20.02
C ARG A 679 5.39 -1.14 20.79
N ALA A 680 4.93 -0.17 21.59
CA ALA A 680 3.70 -0.30 22.35
C ALA A 680 2.46 -0.35 21.43
N VAL A 681 2.37 0.48 20.40
CA VAL A 681 1.24 0.44 19.45
C VAL A 681 1.28 -0.82 18.58
N ASP A 682 2.47 -1.34 18.27
CA ASP A 682 2.65 -2.61 17.58
C ASP A 682 2.11 -3.79 18.39
N GLU A 683 2.49 -3.89 19.66
CA GLU A 683 1.94 -4.89 20.58
C GLU A 683 0.41 -4.75 20.68
N LEU A 684 -0.09 -3.52 20.83
CA LEU A 684 -1.51 -3.23 20.94
C LEU A 684 -2.29 -3.60 19.66
N MET A 685 -1.67 -3.44 18.47
CA MET A 685 -2.23 -3.85 17.19
C MET A 685 -2.25 -5.37 17.04
N GLU A 686 -1.20 -6.09 17.45
CA GLU A 686 -1.18 -7.55 17.44
C GLU A 686 -2.27 -8.14 18.35
N GLU A 687 -2.43 -7.58 19.55
CA GLU A 687 -3.47 -8.00 20.48
C GLU A 687 -4.89 -7.71 19.98
N ALA A 688 -5.06 -6.68 19.12
CA ALA A 688 -6.34 -6.34 18.52
C ALA A 688 -6.90 -7.43 17.61
N LYS A 689 -6.05 -8.32 17.10
CA LYS A 689 -6.43 -9.34 16.12
C LYS A 689 -7.53 -10.25 16.68
N ILE A 690 -8.64 -10.31 15.95
CA ILE A 690 -9.73 -11.26 16.18
C ILE A 690 -9.37 -12.60 15.52
N ASP A 691 -9.37 -13.68 16.31
CA ASP A 691 -9.08 -15.02 15.79
C ASP A 691 -10.28 -15.60 15.03
N ALA A 692 -10.33 -15.28 13.74
CA ALA A 692 -11.33 -15.78 12.80
C ALA A 692 -11.39 -17.32 12.73
N LYS A 693 -10.27 -18.01 12.98
CA LYS A 693 -10.23 -19.49 12.95
C LYS A 693 -10.97 -20.06 14.15
N ALA A 694 -10.73 -19.50 15.34
CA ALA A 694 -11.46 -19.87 16.55
C ALA A 694 -12.98 -19.61 16.40
N LEU A 695 -13.34 -18.47 15.79
CA LEU A 695 -14.74 -18.09 15.58
C LEU A 695 -15.42 -18.78 14.39
N LYS A 696 -14.68 -19.52 13.55
CA LYS A 696 -15.17 -20.15 12.32
C LYS A 696 -15.86 -19.16 11.37
N THR A 697 -15.38 -17.91 11.32
CA THR A 697 -15.88 -16.87 10.43
C THR A 697 -14.80 -16.43 9.45
N ASN A 698 -15.17 -15.63 8.45
CA ASN A 698 -14.18 -14.85 7.73
C ASN A 698 -13.52 -13.82 8.69
N PRO A 699 -12.29 -13.36 8.38
CA PRO A 699 -11.60 -12.34 9.16
C PRO A 699 -12.42 -11.04 9.23
N LEU A 700 -12.27 -10.31 10.32
CA LEU A 700 -12.96 -9.04 10.58
C LEU A 700 -11.95 -7.95 10.89
N SER A 701 -12.25 -6.73 10.46
CA SER A 701 -11.47 -5.57 10.85
C SER A 701 -11.70 -5.23 12.32
N SER A 702 -10.61 -4.91 13.03
CA SER A 702 -10.60 -4.73 14.48
C SER A 702 -9.75 -3.53 14.88
N ILE A 703 -10.08 -2.93 16.02
CA ILE A 703 -9.38 -1.76 16.54
C ILE A 703 -9.25 -1.83 18.07
N SER A 704 -8.07 -1.47 18.56
CA SER A 704 -7.75 -1.33 19.98
C SER A 704 -7.24 0.08 20.26
N CYS A 705 -7.48 0.58 21.48
CA CYS A 705 -7.06 1.92 21.86
C CYS A 705 -6.64 1.98 23.32
N LEU A 706 -5.47 2.58 23.59
CA LEU A 706 -4.96 2.87 24.94
C LEU A 706 -4.37 4.28 25.02
N THR A 707 -4.42 4.89 26.21
CA THR A 707 -3.90 6.24 26.45
C THR A 707 -2.93 6.29 27.63
N PHE A 708 -1.82 7.00 27.49
CA PHE A 708 -0.78 7.19 28.51
C PHE A 708 -0.57 8.68 28.80
N GLU A 709 -0.96 9.15 29.99
CA GLU A 709 -0.85 10.56 30.40
C GLU A 709 0.51 10.93 31.01
N SER A 710 1.05 10.05 31.84
CA SER A 710 2.27 10.30 32.62
C SER A 710 3.21 9.11 32.70
N SER A 711 2.74 7.92 32.30
CA SER A 711 3.51 6.69 32.30
C SER A 711 4.20 6.46 30.94
N LEU A 712 5.32 5.74 30.98
CA LEU A 712 6.02 5.29 29.79
C LEU A 712 5.21 4.16 29.12
N ALA A 713 4.78 4.38 27.88
CA ALA A 713 4.19 3.36 27.05
C ALA A 713 5.30 2.47 26.47
N THR A 714 5.26 1.18 26.80
CA THR A 714 6.15 0.13 26.29
C THR A 714 5.33 -1.12 25.99
N ASP A 715 5.83 -2.02 25.14
CA ASP A 715 5.23 -3.34 24.89
C ASP A 715 4.97 -4.11 26.20
N GLY A 716 5.92 -4.09 27.15
CA GLY A 716 5.74 -4.68 28.47
C GLY A 716 4.61 -4.04 29.28
N ALA A 717 4.44 -2.71 29.20
CA ALA A 717 3.34 -2.01 29.87
C ALA A 717 1.98 -2.38 29.27
N ILE A 718 1.90 -2.54 27.96
CA ILE A 718 0.67 -2.96 27.25
C ILE A 718 0.25 -4.35 27.73
N ARG A 719 1.16 -5.34 27.69
CA ARG A 719 0.87 -6.72 28.16
C ARG A 719 0.39 -6.74 29.60
N ARG A 720 1.06 -6.00 30.48
CA ARG A 720 0.69 -5.92 31.89
C ARG A 720 -0.72 -5.35 32.09
N ILE A 721 -1.06 -4.26 31.40
CA ILE A 721 -2.41 -3.66 31.48
C ILE A 721 -3.47 -4.66 30.99
N ILE A 722 -3.22 -5.37 29.90
CA ILE A 722 -4.15 -6.38 29.36
C ILE A 722 -4.34 -7.53 30.35
N ASP A 723 -3.28 -7.98 31.01
CA ASP A 723 -3.33 -9.07 31.98
C ASP A 723 -4.01 -8.68 33.29
N GLU A 724 -3.70 -7.51 33.84
CA GLU A 724 -4.26 -6.99 35.09
C GLU A 724 -5.75 -6.68 34.95
N GLU A 725 -6.16 -6.10 33.82
CA GLU A 725 -7.51 -5.57 33.60
C GLU A 725 -8.40 -6.48 32.73
N LYS A 726 -8.02 -7.75 32.57
CA LYS A 726 -8.64 -8.70 31.61
C LYS A 726 -10.16 -8.85 31.70
N ASN A 727 -10.78 -8.56 32.84
CA ASN A 727 -12.24 -8.63 33.02
C ASN A 727 -12.97 -7.45 32.36
N PHE A 728 -12.28 -6.30 32.26
CA PHE A 728 -12.86 -5.02 31.80
C PHE A 728 -12.17 -4.44 30.56
N LEU A 729 -11.10 -5.10 30.08
CA LEU A 729 -10.33 -4.73 28.90
C LEU A 729 -10.29 -5.92 27.92
N LEU A 730 -10.82 -5.70 26.71
CA LEU A 730 -10.94 -6.73 25.68
C LEU A 730 -9.85 -6.60 24.61
N VAL A 731 -9.48 -5.38 24.24
CA VAL A 731 -8.61 -4.97 23.12
C VAL A 731 -8.98 -5.50 21.73
N LYS A 732 -9.98 -6.36 21.58
CA LYS A 732 -10.39 -7.00 20.30
C LYS A 732 -11.72 -6.47 19.79
N ASN A 733 -11.88 -5.14 19.71
CA ASN A 733 -13.14 -4.52 19.32
C ASN A 733 -13.32 -4.57 17.80
N LYS A 734 -14.52 -4.95 17.32
CA LYS A 734 -14.84 -4.87 15.88
C LYS A 734 -14.87 -3.41 15.45
N LEU A 735 -14.38 -3.13 14.23
CA LEU A 735 -14.37 -1.76 13.71
C LEU A 735 -15.77 -1.11 13.69
N GLN A 736 -16.80 -1.90 13.36
CA GLN A 736 -18.20 -1.46 13.34
C GLN A 736 -18.74 -1.07 14.72
N ASP A 737 -18.26 -1.73 15.78
CA ASP A 737 -18.70 -1.46 17.15
C ASP A 737 -18.17 -0.11 17.63
N VAL A 738 -16.93 0.20 17.27
CA VAL A 738 -16.33 1.52 17.54
C VAL A 738 -17.01 2.60 16.69
N GLU A 739 -17.36 2.32 15.43
CA GLU A 739 -18.15 3.24 14.61
C GLU A 739 -19.49 3.61 15.28
N GLU A 740 -20.19 2.62 15.86
CA GLU A 740 -21.46 2.84 16.57
C GLU A 740 -21.29 3.71 17.81
N ILE A 741 -20.23 3.49 18.62
CA ILE A 741 -19.93 4.35 19.77
C ILE A 741 -19.66 5.78 19.33
N LEU A 742 -18.82 5.96 18.32
CA LEU A 742 -18.51 7.29 17.80
C LEU A 742 -19.74 7.98 17.19
N LYS A 743 -20.73 7.22 16.70
CA LYS A 743 -22.05 7.75 16.28
C LYS A 743 -22.86 8.22 17.48
N ILE A 744 -23.01 7.40 18.52
CA ILE A 744 -23.77 7.73 19.74
C ILE A 744 -23.23 9.01 20.38
N THR A 745 -21.91 9.14 20.47
CA THR A 745 -21.26 10.31 21.07
C THR A 745 -21.08 11.49 20.11
N GLY A 746 -21.39 11.32 18.82
CA GLY A 746 -21.24 12.34 17.78
C GLY A 746 -19.82 12.55 17.27
N TYR A 747 -18.83 11.79 17.73
CA TYR A 747 -17.42 11.92 17.32
C TYR A 747 -17.12 11.41 15.90
N ILE A 748 -18.00 10.61 15.30
CA ILE A 748 -17.77 10.07 13.95
C ILE A 748 -17.82 11.15 12.86
N ASP A 749 -18.64 12.18 13.04
CA ASP A 749 -18.69 13.32 12.11
C ASP A 749 -17.56 14.28 12.49
N PHE A 750 -16.66 14.55 11.54
CA PHE A 750 -15.49 15.39 11.78
C PHE A 750 -15.84 16.80 12.26
N SER A 751 -17.04 17.30 11.95
CA SER A 751 -17.51 18.62 12.37
C SER A 751 -17.45 18.79 13.90
N PHE A 752 -17.79 17.73 14.65
CA PHE A 752 -17.81 17.78 16.11
C PHE A 752 -16.40 17.77 16.71
N PRO A 753 -15.51 16.77 16.47
CA PRO A 753 -14.11 16.83 16.93
C PRO A 753 -13.37 18.11 16.53
N VAL A 754 -13.58 18.60 15.30
CA VAL A 754 -12.93 19.83 14.82
C VAL A 754 -13.42 21.04 15.61
N SER A 755 -14.71 21.10 16.00
CA SER A 755 -15.23 22.17 16.85
C SER A 755 -14.56 22.21 18.23
N LEU A 756 -14.29 21.02 18.80
CA LEU A 756 -13.63 20.86 20.10
C LEU A 756 -12.15 21.27 20.02
N TYR A 757 -11.49 20.90 18.92
CA TYR A 757 -10.12 21.34 18.62
C TYR A 757 -10.04 22.87 18.45
N ASN A 758 -11.02 23.48 17.79
CA ASN A 758 -11.01 24.91 17.51
C ASN A 758 -11.11 25.75 18.80
N ASN A 759 -12.10 25.44 19.65
CA ASN A 759 -12.35 26.10 20.94
C ASN A 759 -12.00 25.19 22.11
N LYS A 760 -10.75 25.26 22.59
CA LYS A 760 -10.24 24.37 23.64
C LYS A 760 -11.02 24.42 24.96
N ASN A 761 -11.49 25.60 25.38
CA ASN A 761 -12.20 25.71 26.65
C ASN A 761 -13.54 24.98 26.61
N ASP A 762 -14.32 25.20 25.55
CA ASP A 762 -15.56 24.47 25.30
C ASP A 762 -15.29 22.98 25.03
N GLY A 763 -14.21 22.69 24.29
CA GLY A 763 -13.74 21.34 24.00
C GLY A 763 -13.45 20.52 25.27
N LYS A 764 -12.70 21.08 26.21
CA LYS A 764 -12.41 20.45 27.52
C LYS A 764 -13.67 20.16 28.32
N LYS A 765 -14.64 21.09 28.30
CA LYS A 765 -15.92 20.90 29.00
C LYS A 765 -16.73 19.76 28.37
N LYS A 766 -16.96 19.80 27.06
CA LYS A 766 -17.78 18.82 26.34
C LYS A 766 -17.17 17.41 26.34
N THR A 767 -15.86 17.30 26.15
CA THR A 767 -15.17 15.99 26.21
C THR A 767 -15.26 15.38 27.61
N ARG A 768 -15.21 16.19 28.66
CA ARG A 768 -15.42 15.74 30.04
C ARG A 768 -16.86 15.30 30.29
N GLU A 769 -17.85 16.04 29.82
CA GLU A 769 -19.27 15.66 29.91
C GLU A 769 -19.54 14.30 29.24
N ILE A 770 -19.01 14.06 28.04
CA ILE A 770 -19.15 12.76 27.36
C ILE A 770 -18.37 11.65 28.06
N LEU A 771 -17.17 11.94 28.58
CA LEU A 771 -16.38 10.95 29.33
C LEU A 771 -17.10 10.51 30.61
N HIS A 772 -17.90 11.40 31.24
CA HIS A 772 -18.69 11.06 32.42
C HIS A 772 -19.71 9.95 32.21
N TYR A 773 -20.11 9.66 30.96
CA TYR A 773 -20.99 8.53 30.63
C TYR A 773 -20.44 7.18 31.11
N ILE A 774 -19.12 7.06 31.23
CA ILE A 774 -18.43 5.81 31.58
C ILE A 774 -17.47 5.95 32.77
N ASP A 775 -16.99 7.16 33.07
CA ASP A 775 -15.97 7.40 34.11
C ASP A 775 -16.39 6.88 35.50
N TYR A 776 -17.63 7.11 35.93
CA TYR A 776 -18.12 6.62 37.23
C TYR A 776 -18.17 5.09 37.30
N ILE A 777 -18.50 4.44 36.19
CA ILE A 777 -18.56 2.97 36.09
C ILE A 777 -17.15 2.40 36.14
N VAL A 778 -16.20 3.01 35.43
CA VAL A 778 -14.79 2.60 35.44
C VAL A 778 -14.19 2.74 36.82
N GLN A 779 -14.43 3.86 37.51
CA GLN A 779 -13.98 4.05 38.89
C GLN A 779 -14.54 2.99 39.83
N TYR A 780 -15.84 2.67 39.70
CA TYR A 780 -16.46 1.60 40.47
C TYR A 780 -15.84 0.23 40.17
N ALA A 781 -15.65 -0.10 38.88
CA ALA A 781 -15.08 -1.37 38.43
C ALA A 781 -13.66 -1.60 38.95
N LEU A 782 -12.81 -0.57 38.90
CA LEU A 782 -11.42 -0.63 39.36
C LEU A 782 -11.32 -0.68 40.90
N GLN A 783 -12.29 -0.13 41.63
CA GLN A 783 -12.32 -0.17 43.09
C GLN A 783 -12.80 -1.52 43.63
N GLU A 784 -13.92 -2.03 43.12
CA GLU A 784 -14.52 -3.28 43.61
C GLU A 784 -13.80 -4.51 43.04
N ASN A 785 -13.28 -4.42 41.82
CA ASN A 785 -12.65 -5.51 41.07
C ASN A 785 -13.51 -6.78 40.97
N GLU A 786 -14.84 -6.62 41.03
CA GLU A 786 -15.80 -7.71 40.91
C GLU A 786 -16.70 -7.51 39.69
N PHE A 787 -16.63 -8.46 38.75
CA PHE A 787 -17.32 -8.39 37.46
C PHE A 787 -18.85 -8.30 37.60
N LEU A 788 -19.46 -9.19 38.39
CA LEU A 788 -20.92 -9.25 38.55
C LEU A 788 -21.48 -8.02 39.27
N SER A 789 -20.75 -7.52 40.28
CA SER A 789 -21.10 -6.28 40.98
C SER A 789 -21.10 -5.09 40.03
N THR A 790 -20.06 -4.99 39.19
CA THR A 790 -19.95 -3.96 38.16
C THR A 790 -21.08 -4.05 37.14
N LEU A 791 -21.41 -5.24 36.64
CA LEU A 791 -22.53 -5.45 35.71
C LEU A 791 -23.86 -5.02 36.32
N ALA A 792 -24.11 -5.38 37.59
CA ALA A 792 -25.30 -4.95 38.33
C ALA A 792 -25.34 -3.44 38.57
N TYR A 793 -24.17 -2.80 38.74
CA TYR A 793 -24.05 -1.35 38.83
C TYR A 793 -24.44 -0.67 37.50
N ILE A 794 -23.91 -1.15 36.36
CA ILE A 794 -24.23 -0.63 35.02
C ILE A 794 -25.74 -0.72 34.75
N LEU A 795 -26.34 -1.88 35.04
CA LEU A 795 -27.79 -2.07 34.88
C LEU A 795 -28.59 -1.05 35.69
N ARG A 796 -28.25 -0.88 36.98
CA ARG A 796 -28.91 0.10 37.86
C ARG A 796 -28.70 1.53 37.40
N TYR A 797 -27.49 1.87 36.96
CA TYR A 797 -27.14 3.20 36.48
C TYR A 797 -27.94 3.56 35.23
N ARG A 798 -28.02 2.64 34.24
CA ARG A 798 -28.84 2.81 33.03
C ARG A 798 -30.31 3.15 33.32
N PHE A 799 -30.91 2.60 34.37
CA PHE A 799 -32.31 2.91 34.74
C PHE A 799 -32.48 4.31 35.35
N ARG A 800 -31.42 4.89 35.91
CA ARG A 800 -31.42 6.21 36.57
C ARG A 800 -31.06 7.36 35.64
N VAL A 801 -30.28 7.10 34.60
CA VAL A 801 -29.85 8.12 33.65
C VAL A 801 -31.05 8.63 32.84
N GLU A 802 -31.20 9.96 32.83
CA GLU A 802 -32.21 10.67 32.05
C GLU A 802 -31.70 11.11 30.66
N ASP A 803 -30.40 11.38 30.51
CA ASP A 803 -29.81 11.75 29.22
C ASP A 803 -29.98 10.63 28.18
N PRO A 804 -30.68 10.86 27.07
CA PRO A 804 -30.94 9.83 26.07
C PRO A 804 -29.66 9.23 25.48
N LYS A 805 -28.62 10.05 25.25
CA LYS A 805 -27.36 9.59 24.66
C LYS A 805 -26.56 8.72 25.60
N GLU A 806 -26.42 9.14 26.86
CA GLU A 806 -25.81 8.31 27.90
C GLU A 806 -26.56 6.98 28.08
N LYS A 807 -27.89 7.01 28.08
CA LYS A 807 -28.72 5.79 28.17
C LYS A 807 -28.55 4.86 26.96
N GLU A 808 -28.43 5.41 25.76
CA GLU A 808 -28.14 4.66 24.53
C GLU A 808 -26.74 4.03 24.62
N PHE A 809 -25.72 4.78 25.03
CA PHE A 809 -24.36 4.29 25.25
C PHE A 809 -24.30 3.12 26.25
N LEU A 810 -24.99 3.24 27.39
CA LEU A 810 -25.06 2.16 28.38
C LEU A 810 -25.81 0.93 27.86
N THR A 811 -26.85 1.14 27.04
CA THR A 811 -27.57 0.04 26.38
C THR A 811 -26.66 -0.68 25.39
N PHE A 812 -25.86 0.04 24.63
CA PHE A 812 -24.85 -0.53 23.74
C PHE A 812 -23.83 -1.37 24.51
N LEU A 813 -23.27 -0.85 25.62
CA LEU A 813 -22.30 -1.57 26.45
C LEU A 813 -22.86 -2.91 26.97
N LEU A 814 -24.11 -2.92 27.45
CA LEU A 814 -24.78 -4.13 27.92
C LEU A 814 -25.08 -5.12 26.79
N ARG A 815 -25.42 -4.61 25.59
CA ARG A 815 -25.59 -5.46 24.39
C ARG A 815 -24.30 -6.20 24.04
N LYS A 816 -23.16 -5.51 24.13
CA LYS A 816 -21.84 -6.08 23.84
C LYS A 816 -21.44 -7.17 24.82
N TYR A 817 -21.80 -7.03 26.10
CA TYR A 817 -21.67 -8.14 27.04
C TYR A 817 -22.45 -9.37 26.59
N GLY A 818 -23.73 -9.22 26.20
CA GLY A 818 -24.53 -10.35 25.71
C GLY A 818 -23.96 -11.00 24.44
N GLU A 819 -23.42 -10.20 23.51
CA GLU A 819 -22.71 -10.72 22.34
C GLU A 819 -21.45 -11.50 22.72
N ASN A 820 -20.61 -10.97 23.63
CA ASN A 820 -19.40 -11.65 24.10
C ASN A 820 -19.71 -12.95 24.84
N ASP A 821 -20.76 -12.96 25.66
CA ASP A 821 -21.22 -14.16 26.37
C ASP A 821 -21.65 -15.26 25.38
N SER A 822 -22.32 -14.88 24.29
CA SER A 822 -22.64 -15.85 23.22
C SER A 822 -21.39 -16.42 22.54
N LEU A 823 -20.34 -15.62 22.39
CA LEU A 823 -19.04 -16.03 21.84
C LEU A 823 -18.19 -16.85 22.82
N SER A 824 -18.50 -16.81 24.12
CA SER A 824 -17.78 -17.59 25.15
C SER A 824 -17.84 -19.10 24.91
N SER A 825 -18.91 -19.55 24.24
CA SER A 825 -19.09 -20.94 23.80
C SER A 825 -18.08 -21.36 22.71
N ALA A 826 -17.58 -20.41 21.93
CA ALA A 826 -16.61 -20.61 20.85
C ALA A 826 -15.18 -20.28 21.27
N SER A 827 -14.98 -19.37 22.24
CA SER A 827 -13.67 -19.03 22.78
C SER A 827 -13.77 -18.60 24.25
N ALA A 828 -13.02 -19.31 25.11
CA ALA A 828 -12.91 -18.99 26.53
C ALA A 828 -12.40 -17.56 26.80
N TYR A 829 -11.78 -16.90 25.80
CA TYR A 829 -11.31 -15.53 25.91
C TYR A 829 -12.44 -14.54 26.21
N TYR A 830 -13.63 -14.72 25.64
CA TYR A 830 -14.74 -13.76 25.78
C TYR A 830 -15.59 -13.98 27.04
N LYS A 831 -15.33 -15.06 27.79
CA LYS A 831 -16.09 -15.39 28.99
C LYS A 831 -15.85 -14.34 30.08
N ASP A 832 -16.93 -13.84 30.68
CA ASP A 832 -16.90 -12.87 31.79
C ASP A 832 -16.09 -11.60 31.49
N ARG A 833 -16.11 -11.13 30.22
CA ARG A 833 -15.42 -9.90 29.79
C ARG A 833 -16.36 -8.83 29.25
N LEU A 834 -16.11 -7.60 29.67
CA LEU A 834 -16.82 -6.40 29.23
C LEU A 834 -15.82 -5.38 28.65
N PRO A 835 -16.01 -4.80 27.45
CA PRO A 835 -15.09 -3.82 26.87
C PRO A 835 -15.27 -2.41 27.50
N LEU A 836 -15.26 -2.35 28.84
CA LEU A 836 -15.50 -1.12 29.59
C LEU A 836 -14.31 -0.16 29.48
N LEU A 837 -13.10 -0.66 29.74
CA LEU A 837 -11.89 0.14 29.67
C LEU A 837 -11.53 0.51 28.23
N ASP A 838 -11.81 -0.36 27.26
CA ASP A 838 -11.64 -0.05 25.83
C ASP A 838 -12.35 1.26 25.46
N TYR A 839 -13.64 1.36 25.77
CA TYR A 839 -14.44 2.52 25.41
C TYR A 839 -14.09 3.74 26.26
N PHE A 840 -13.68 3.55 27.51
CA PHE A 840 -13.11 4.63 28.32
C PHE A 840 -11.87 5.24 27.66
N PHE A 841 -10.89 4.42 27.26
CA PHE A 841 -9.68 4.91 26.59
C PHE A 841 -9.99 5.58 25.24
N MET A 842 -10.95 5.05 24.49
CA MET A 842 -11.42 5.68 23.26
C MET A 842 -12.02 7.07 23.50
N LEU A 843 -12.89 7.23 24.51
CA LEU A 843 -13.46 8.55 24.83
C LEU A 843 -12.42 9.50 25.43
N LYS A 844 -11.49 8.97 26.22
CA LYS A 844 -10.39 9.73 26.83
C LYS A 844 -9.45 10.32 25.79
N THR A 845 -9.27 9.67 24.64
CA THR A 845 -8.49 10.16 23.50
C THR A 845 -8.91 11.58 23.06
N PHE A 846 -10.21 11.88 23.03
CA PHE A 846 -10.71 13.20 22.65
C PHE A 846 -10.39 14.28 23.68
N ARG A 847 -10.48 13.95 24.98
CA ARG A 847 -10.09 14.85 26.07
C ARG A 847 -8.60 15.19 25.99
N LEU A 848 -7.74 14.20 25.74
CA LEU A 848 -6.30 14.43 25.57
C LEU A 848 -5.99 15.23 24.30
N GLY A 849 -6.79 15.06 23.25
CA GLY A 849 -6.66 15.81 22.00
C GLY A 849 -6.99 17.31 22.09
N VAL A 850 -7.77 17.74 23.08
CA VAL A 850 -8.05 19.17 23.34
C VAL A 850 -7.11 19.79 24.39
N GLY A 851 -6.21 18.98 24.95
CA GLY A 851 -5.25 19.34 25.99
C GLY A 851 -5.79 19.11 27.42
N THR A 852 -4.88 18.97 28.37
CA THR A 852 -5.19 18.81 29.81
C THR A 852 -5.51 20.13 30.47
#